data_AF-A0A7J9YNT4-F1
#
_entry.id   AF-A0A7J9YNT4-F1
#
_cell.length_a   1.000
_cell.length_b   1.000
_cell.length_c   1.000
_cell.angle_alpha   90.00
_cell.angle_beta   90.00
_cell.angle_gamma   90.00
#
_symmetry.space_group_name_H-M   'P 1'
#
loop_
_entity.id
_entity.type
_entity.pdbx_description
1 polymer ?
#
loop_
_entity_poly.entity_id
_entity_poly.type
_entity_poly.pdbx_seq_one_letter_code
_entity_poly.pdbx_strand_id
1 'polypeptide(L)'
;MSRPRFDRAAPGCGAEGRAAKASPDSRGPAGEESPVESSEGALEGHAARAARRYLDLLRDALLDQHYLENELRIQHLLECVGAGREADPDKLANPARHMVGPLRRLKQERQAGQLPGGEAEAAASLEALAYAQVGRTRLDHLESCLAAIRDDGIAGDLVECGPGRGGAAIFMRGFLESHELVGPHVWVADRFEIPGAREADGHWRLPLDVNAMREGFARFGLLDDRVSFLQGPPARTLAEASLGEVALLRVDGHDPDEVTAILDAVYDRVAAGGFVIVDDYGAMGCGPAVDRFRSQRGVVEALDRVDWSAAAWRKAAPAGAGSPTAVSASGIDGAGTSAPATATKDLSVVVVVHNMRREAARTLHSLSRAYQRGVEDLDYEVIVVENGSDPEQRLGAELVRSFGEGFRYIDLGEEAAPSPAPAANRGISTSSGRAVALMIDGAHMLTPGVLRLGMLGLSTYAPAIVTARQWYVGPGQQPQMVAGGYGRELEDRLLAQIDWPTDGYRLFEVGHFIGNRDWFDGEWESNCIFVPGTLLEQVGGMDESFSMPGGGFVNLDFFERMVGSPGVNLVTILGEGSFHQVHGGTTTNLGAADELDGLVKSYEDHFAELRGRRFQVPPQRAHYVGSLPPPARRTRARRMSSAESFRAAHAPAADRRPVDPMPVPEELGAEFSDAFWRSGEWHRTMWLGRATHKAPTDLLAYQELIFRLRPDWVVETRTGAGGRALFLASICDLIDNGRVLSIDDYPLADPPDHPRIAYLRGDPAAERSAARASEIVGARARALVILGAAVGPQMIAAFRNYAPLVPVGSYVVVEETILATVWPGFGSTPAAAVQRIVDEGDFARDLSLERFALSFNAGGFLRRIR
;
A
#
# COMPACT_ATOMS: atom_id res chain seq x y z
N MET A 1 11.86 -61.87 -26.12
CA MET A 1 12.37 -60.87 -27.08
C MET A 1 12.28 -59.51 -26.40
N SER A 2 13.28 -58.65 -26.26
CA SER A 2 14.75 -58.82 -26.30
C SER A 2 15.42 -57.73 -25.41
N ARG A 3 16.58 -58.03 -24.80
CA ARG A 3 17.47 -57.14 -23.99
C ARG A 3 18.81 -56.91 -24.75
N PRO A 4 19.92 -56.31 -24.21
CA PRO A 4 20.18 -55.43 -23.03
C PRO A 4 20.66 -54.01 -23.52
N ARG A 5 21.47 -53.11 -22.90
CA ARG A 5 22.36 -52.97 -21.70
C ARG A 5 22.05 -51.59 -21.00
N PHE A 6 22.67 -51.04 -19.94
CA PHE A 6 24.01 -51.09 -19.30
C PHE A 6 25.14 -50.38 -20.09
N ASP A 7 26.17 -49.75 -19.50
CA ASP A 7 26.80 -49.97 -18.17
C ASP A 7 27.36 -48.68 -17.46
N ARG A 8 28.01 -48.82 -16.30
CA ARG A 8 28.70 -47.76 -15.50
C ARG A 8 30.23 -47.71 -15.73
N ALA A 9 30.88 -46.55 -15.52
CA ALA A 9 32.21 -46.44 -14.88
C ALA A 9 32.67 -44.98 -14.60
N ALA A 10 33.55 -44.80 -13.60
CA ALA A 10 34.45 -43.66 -13.40
C ALA A 10 35.81 -44.18 -12.89
N PRO A 11 36.95 -43.56 -13.27
CA PRO A 11 37.76 -42.72 -12.35
C PRO A 11 38.40 -41.50 -13.07
N GLY A 12 39.19 -40.61 -12.45
CA GLY A 12 39.59 -40.43 -11.04
C GLY A 12 41.07 -40.00 -10.88
N CYS A 13 41.40 -39.30 -9.78
CA CYS A 13 42.68 -38.59 -9.50
C CYS A 13 42.96 -37.36 -10.41
N GLY A 14 43.75 -36.37 -9.98
CA GLY A 14 44.49 -36.21 -8.71
C GLY A 14 44.65 -34.73 -8.31
N ALA A 15 45.36 -34.45 -7.21
CA ALA A 15 45.47 -33.10 -6.64
C ALA A 15 46.92 -32.74 -6.26
N GLU A 16 47.32 -31.48 -6.47
CA GLU A 16 48.43 -30.76 -5.83
C GLU A 16 48.42 -29.28 -6.31
N GLY A 17 48.83 -28.26 -5.55
CA GLY A 17 49.08 -28.25 -4.10
C GLY A 17 50.30 -27.47 -3.59
N ARG A 18 50.48 -26.17 -3.89
CA ARG A 18 51.35 -25.25 -3.08
C ARG A 18 51.23 -23.77 -3.45
N ALA A 19 51.65 -22.91 -2.53
CA ALA A 19 51.80 -21.46 -2.69
C ALA A 19 53.13 -20.99 -2.08
N ALA A 20 53.69 -19.86 -2.53
CA ALA A 20 54.66 -19.05 -1.77
C ALA A 20 54.86 -17.63 -2.34
N LYS A 21 55.13 -16.69 -1.43
CA LYS A 21 55.49 -15.27 -1.63
C LYS A 21 56.79 -15.07 -2.43
N ALA A 22 56.94 -13.92 -3.10
CA ALA A 22 57.92 -12.89 -2.72
C ALA A 22 57.79 -11.59 -3.53
N SER A 23 58.16 -10.47 -2.91
CA SER A 23 58.38 -9.13 -3.50
C SER A 23 59.74 -8.60 -2.94
N PRO A 24 60.19 -7.38 -3.29
CA PRO A 24 60.33 -6.73 -4.58
C PRO A 24 61.82 -6.41 -4.87
N ASP A 25 62.15 -5.71 -5.96
CA ASP A 25 63.31 -4.82 -5.99
C ASP A 25 63.09 -3.62 -6.92
N SER A 26 64.06 -2.72 -6.96
CA SER A 26 63.90 -1.28 -7.11
C SER A 26 64.51 -0.73 -8.41
N ARG A 27 63.95 0.39 -8.91
CA ARG A 27 64.67 1.41 -9.70
C ARG A 27 63.83 2.67 -9.92
N GLY A 28 64.53 3.80 -9.89
CA GLY A 28 64.10 5.14 -10.29
C GLY A 28 65.23 6.13 -9.97
N PRO A 29 65.05 7.44 -10.21
CA PRO A 29 64.01 8.09 -10.99
C PRO A 29 64.58 8.81 -12.23
N ALA A 30 63.69 9.30 -13.10
CA ALA A 30 63.95 10.43 -14.00
C ALA A 30 62.72 11.35 -13.91
N GLY A 31 62.92 12.66 -13.73
CA GLY A 31 61.84 13.60 -13.47
C GLY A 31 61.41 14.38 -14.71
N GLU A 32 60.10 14.56 -14.87
CA GLU A 32 59.51 15.65 -15.63
C GLU A 32 58.56 16.41 -14.69
N GLU A 33 58.74 17.73 -14.58
CA GLU A 33 57.90 18.59 -13.74
C GLU A 33 56.61 18.96 -14.48
N SER A 34 55.63 18.04 -14.48
CA SER A 34 54.27 18.36 -14.87
C SER A 34 53.61 19.27 -13.82
N PRO A 35 52.94 20.38 -14.20
CA PRO A 35 52.32 21.28 -13.23
C PRO A 35 51.20 20.56 -12.46
N VAL A 36 51.15 20.77 -11.15
CA VAL A 36 50.06 20.27 -10.31
C VAL A 36 48.84 21.17 -10.52
N GLU A 37 47.91 20.74 -11.36
CA GLU A 37 46.53 21.23 -11.30
C GLU A 37 45.99 20.97 -9.88
N SER A 38 45.27 21.93 -9.31
CA SER A 38 44.69 21.76 -7.98
C SER A 38 43.69 20.59 -8.00
N SER A 39 43.64 19.83 -6.90
CA SER A 39 42.71 18.70 -6.77
C SER A 39 41.25 19.12 -6.95
N GLU A 40 40.93 20.37 -6.61
CA GLU A 40 39.61 20.99 -6.81
C GLU A 40 39.30 21.14 -8.31
N GLY A 41 40.17 21.76 -9.12
CA GLY A 41 39.95 21.89 -10.57
C GLY A 41 39.89 20.54 -11.30
N ALA A 42 40.62 19.54 -10.83
CA ALA A 42 40.53 18.17 -11.33
C ALA A 42 39.17 17.49 -11.01
N LEU A 43 38.58 17.82 -9.85
CA LEU A 43 37.25 17.36 -9.43
C LEU A 43 36.12 18.10 -10.14
N GLU A 44 36.18 19.43 -10.25
CA GLU A 44 35.24 20.26 -11.04
C GLU A 44 35.20 19.79 -12.50
N GLY A 45 36.39 19.59 -13.10
CA GLY A 45 36.52 19.02 -14.43
C GLY A 45 35.96 17.59 -14.53
N HIS A 46 35.95 16.81 -13.45
CA HIS A 46 35.29 15.50 -13.41
C HIS A 46 33.77 15.63 -13.36
N ALA A 47 33.23 16.48 -12.48
CA ALA A 47 31.81 16.74 -12.35
C ALA A 47 31.21 17.26 -13.67
N ALA A 48 31.84 18.25 -14.31
CA ALA A 48 31.40 18.77 -15.62
C ALA A 48 31.39 17.69 -16.73
N ARG A 49 32.35 16.76 -16.70
CA ARG A 49 32.37 15.60 -17.63
C ARG A 49 31.31 14.55 -17.29
N ALA A 50 30.95 14.38 -16.02
CA ALA A 50 29.88 13.49 -15.58
C ALA A 50 28.50 14.06 -15.96
N ALA A 51 28.24 15.33 -15.64
CA ALA A 51 27.03 16.07 -16.01
C ALA A 51 26.76 15.98 -17.51
N ARG A 52 27.75 16.31 -18.35
CA ARG A 52 27.60 16.20 -19.81
C ARG A 52 27.29 14.77 -20.28
N ARG A 53 27.94 13.74 -19.73
CA ARG A 53 27.66 12.34 -20.07
C ARG A 53 26.26 11.91 -19.65
N TYR A 54 25.79 12.38 -18.50
CA TYR A 54 24.42 12.17 -18.03
C TYR A 54 23.42 12.84 -18.97
N LEU A 55 23.64 14.10 -19.37
CA LEU A 55 22.75 14.81 -20.29
C LEU A 55 22.74 14.21 -21.70
N ASP A 56 23.89 13.84 -22.26
CA ASP A 56 23.96 13.15 -23.55
C ASP A 56 23.21 11.79 -23.53
N LEU A 57 23.32 11.03 -22.42
CA LEU A 57 22.59 9.76 -22.21
C LEU A 57 21.08 9.98 -22.00
N LEU A 58 20.70 10.97 -21.20
CA LEU A 58 19.30 11.35 -20.96
C LEU A 58 18.64 11.76 -22.27
N ARG A 59 19.32 12.58 -23.10
CA ARG A 59 18.85 12.99 -24.43
C ARG A 59 18.62 11.79 -25.34
N ASP A 60 19.54 10.83 -25.38
CA ASP A 60 19.40 9.61 -26.19
C ASP A 60 18.29 8.68 -25.70
N ALA A 61 18.08 8.58 -24.38
CA ALA A 61 16.99 7.79 -23.79
C ALA A 61 15.61 8.43 -24.01
N LEU A 62 15.49 9.76 -23.89
CA LEU A 62 14.24 10.49 -24.13
C LEU A 62 13.81 10.44 -25.61
N LEU A 63 14.77 10.36 -26.52
CA LEU A 63 14.58 10.19 -27.97
C LEU A 63 14.49 8.71 -28.41
N ASP A 64 14.57 7.76 -27.48
CA ASP A 64 14.57 6.30 -27.72
C ASP A 64 15.68 5.80 -28.68
N GLN A 65 16.81 6.52 -28.80
CA GLN A 65 17.85 6.23 -29.80
C GLN A 65 18.48 4.84 -29.68
N HIS A 66 18.42 4.24 -28.50
CA HIS A 66 18.95 2.90 -28.23
C HIS A 66 18.03 1.76 -28.72
N TYR A 67 16.74 2.02 -28.94
CA TYR A 67 15.73 0.98 -29.19
C TYR A 67 14.99 1.10 -30.54
N LEU A 68 15.46 1.97 -31.44
CA LEU A 68 14.90 2.19 -32.79
C LEU A 68 14.72 0.90 -33.63
N GLU A 69 15.53 -0.14 -33.42
CA GLU A 69 15.29 -1.45 -34.07
C GLU A 69 14.05 -2.17 -33.53
N ASN A 70 13.71 -2.00 -32.25
CA ASN A 70 12.52 -2.59 -31.63
C ASN A 70 11.25 -1.88 -32.10
N GLU A 71 11.28 -0.55 -32.22
CA GLU A 71 10.22 0.24 -32.84
C GLU A 71 9.93 -0.26 -34.27
N LEU A 72 10.97 -0.51 -35.09
CA LEU A 72 10.80 -1.12 -36.42
C LEU A 72 10.28 -2.57 -36.39
N ARG A 73 10.68 -3.39 -35.41
CA ARG A 73 10.12 -4.74 -35.21
C ARG A 73 8.62 -4.64 -34.94
N ILE A 74 8.19 -3.72 -34.07
CA ILE A 74 6.77 -3.49 -33.75
C ILE A 74 6.02 -2.94 -34.97
N GLN A 75 6.58 -1.96 -35.69
CA GLN A 75 5.97 -1.41 -36.90
C GLN A 75 5.72 -2.50 -37.96
N HIS A 76 6.74 -3.30 -38.27
CA HIS A 76 6.63 -4.41 -39.23
C HIS A 76 5.60 -5.46 -38.79
N LEU A 77 5.47 -5.74 -37.48
CA LEU A 77 4.40 -6.60 -36.96
C LEU A 77 3.02 -5.99 -37.15
N LEU A 78 2.82 -4.70 -36.86
CA LEU A 78 1.55 -3.99 -37.05
C LEU A 78 1.16 -3.91 -38.54
N GLU A 79 2.10 -3.60 -39.43
CA GLU A 79 1.90 -3.62 -40.88
C GLU A 79 1.51 -5.01 -41.39
N CYS A 80 2.07 -6.08 -40.82
CA CYS A 80 1.72 -7.45 -41.18
C CYS A 80 0.33 -7.84 -40.67
N VAL A 81 -0.03 -7.48 -39.43
CA VAL A 81 -1.37 -7.69 -38.86
C VAL A 81 -2.43 -6.93 -39.67
N GLY A 82 -2.24 -5.63 -39.91
CA GLY A 82 -3.20 -4.79 -40.64
C GLY A 82 -3.41 -5.22 -42.10
N ALA A 83 -2.40 -5.80 -42.73
CA ALA A 83 -2.48 -6.33 -44.09
C ALA A 83 -2.80 -7.84 -44.19
N GLY A 84 -3.01 -8.53 -43.06
CA GLY A 84 -3.27 -9.97 -43.04
C GLY A 84 -2.13 -10.84 -43.58
N ARG A 85 -0.87 -10.40 -43.43
CA ARG A 85 0.34 -11.05 -43.93
C ARG A 85 1.12 -11.72 -42.79
N GLU A 86 1.85 -12.79 -43.09
CA GLU A 86 2.86 -13.33 -42.16
C GLU A 86 4.06 -12.37 -42.03
N ALA A 87 4.66 -12.34 -40.84
CA ALA A 87 5.79 -11.47 -40.55
C ALA A 87 7.12 -12.09 -40.98
N ASP A 88 7.83 -11.41 -41.88
CA ASP A 88 9.19 -11.72 -42.35
C ASP A 88 10.17 -11.92 -41.17
N PRO A 89 10.70 -13.15 -40.95
CA PRO A 89 11.59 -13.45 -39.83
C PRO A 89 12.95 -12.76 -39.88
N ASP A 90 13.48 -12.48 -41.08
CA ASP A 90 14.79 -11.84 -41.23
C ASP A 90 14.72 -10.37 -40.81
N LYS A 91 13.59 -9.70 -41.10
CA LYS A 91 13.30 -8.35 -40.57
C LYS A 91 13.14 -8.34 -39.06
N LEU A 92 12.46 -9.33 -38.48
CA LEU A 92 12.32 -9.43 -37.02
C LEU A 92 13.66 -9.69 -36.33
N ALA A 93 14.52 -10.54 -36.91
CA ALA A 93 15.84 -10.81 -36.38
C ALA A 93 16.76 -9.58 -36.49
N ASN A 94 16.86 -8.97 -37.68
CA ASN A 94 17.84 -7.92 -37.96
C ASN A 94 17.26 -6.76 -38.82
N PRO A 95 16.49 -5.84 -38.21
CA PRO A 95 15.99 -4.62 -38.85
C PRO A 95 17.12 -3.76 -39.42
N ALA A 96 18.28 -3.66 -38.73
CA ALA A 96 19.42 -2.88 -39.21
C ALA A 96 19.97 -3.35 -40.57
N ARG A 97 19.78 -4.62 -40.93
CA ARG A 97 20.16 -5.19 -42.22
C ARG A 97 19.00 -5.29 -43.22
N HIS A 98 17.79 -5.60 -42.76
CA HIS A 98 16.64 -5.90 -43.64
C HIS A 98 15.61 -4.75 -43.74
N MET A 99 15.77 -3.69 -42.95
CA MET A 99 14.91 -2.49 -42.91
C MET A 99 15.76 -1.19 -42.93
N VAL A 100 16.87 -1.19 -43.68
CA VAL A 100 17.85 -0.07 -43.76
C VAL A 100 17.22 1.28 -44.11
N GLY A 101 16.21 1.30 -44.98
CA GLY A 101 15.47 2.50 -45.36
C GLY A 101 14.67 3.10 -44.20
N PRO A 102 13.70 2.36 -43.62
CA PRO A 102 13.00 2.75 -42.40
C PRO A 102 13.94 3.15 -41.25
N LEU A 103 15.00 2.39 -40.95
CA LEU A 103 15.94 2.75 -39.88
C LEU A 103 16.70 4.06 -40.14
N ARG A 104 16.97 4.39 -41.41
CA ARG A 104 17.56 5.68 -41.77
C ARG A 104 16.57 6.82 -41.55
N ARG A 105 15.30 6.64 -41.97
CA ARG A 105 14.23 7.64 -41.79
C ARG A 105 14.00 7.92 -40.30
N LEU A 106 13.85 6.87 -39.50
CA LEU A 106 13.65 6.94 -38.05
C LEU A 106 14.79 7.66 -37.32
N LYS A 107 16.05 7.43 -37.75
CA LYS A 107 17.22 8.18 -37.23
C LYS A 107 17.24 9.65 -37.66
N GLN A 108 16.67 10.01 -38.81
CA GLN A 108 16.52 11.40 -39.24
C GLN A 108 15.42 12.10 -38.45
N GLU A 109 14.30 11.43 -38.19
CA GLU A 109 13.21 11.92 -37.34
C GLU A 109 13.68 12.14 -35.88
N ARG A 110 14.44 11.21 -35.28
CA ARG A 110 15.03 11.44 -33.94
C ARG A 110 16.09 12.55 -33.88
N GLN A 111 16.69 12.94 -35.01
CA GLN A 111 17.59 14.10 -35.06
C GLN A 111 16.81 15.42 -35.22
N ALA A 112 15.80 15.47 -36.09
CA ALA A 112 15.17 16.70 -36.58
C ALA A 112 13.72 16.93 -36.10
N GLY A 113 13.14 16.00 -35.33
CA GLY A 113 11.72 16.01 -34.98
C GLY A 113 10.83 15.52 -36.14
N GLN A 114 9.51 15.64 -35.95
CA GLN A 114 8.49 15.15 -36.89
C GLN A 114 8.50 15.92 -38.22
N LEU A 115 9.07 15.33 -39.28
CA LEU A 115 9.30 16.01 -40.55
C LEU A 115 8.00 16.28 -41.35
N PRO A 116 7.86 17.44 -42.03
CA PRO A 116 6.69 17.74 -42.86
C PRO A 116 6.45 16.71 -43.98
N GLY A 117 5.25 16.15 -44.04
CA GLY A 117 4.80 15.29 -45.13
C GLY A 117 5.10 13.79 -44.98
N GLY A 118 5.30 13.29 -43.75
CA GLY A 118 5.29 11.85 -43.47
C GLY A 118 3.94 11.19 -43.80
N GLU A 119 3.97 9.96 -44.30
CA GLU A 119 2.77 9.16 -44.62
C GLU A 119 2.09 8.67 -43.32
N ALA A 120 1.07 9.39 -42.87
CA ALA A 120 0.60 9.37 -41.48
C ALA A 120 -0.18 8.12 -41.03
N GLU A 121 -0.71 7.30 -41.95
CA GLU A 121 -1.74 6.28 -41.63
C GLU A 121 -1.24 5.07 -40.80
N ALA A 122 0.07 4.90 -40.64
CA ALA A 122 0.67 3.84 -39.79
C ALA A 122 1.67 4.37 -38.75
N ALA A 123 2.40 5.45 -39.04
CA ALA A 123 3.42 6.00 -38.14
C ALA A 123 2.83 6.54 -36.83
N ALA A 124 1.66 7.20 -36.89
CA ALA A 124 1.00 7.82 -35.74
C ALA A 124 0.70 6.86 -34.58
N SER A 125 0.69 5.54 -34.81
CA SER A 125 0.51 4.53 -33.75
C SER A 125 1.77 4.24 -32.93
N LEU A 126 2.97 4.67 -33.37
CA LEU A 126 4.25 4.41 -32.70
C LEU A 126 5.05 5.67 -32.36
N GLU A 127 4.71 6.84 -32.91
CA GLU A 127 5.22 8.15 -32.46
C GLU A 127 5.06 8.37 -30.94
N ALA A 128 4.12 7.65 -30.31
CA ALA A 128 3.89 7.63 -28.87
C ALA A 128 4.90 6.81 -28.03
N LEU A 129 5.99 6.25 -28.61
CA LEU A 129 7.01 5.51 -27.85
C LEU A 129 8.05 6.43 -27.18
N ALA A 130 8.62 7.38 -27.92
CA ALA A 130 9.62 8.32 -27.39
C ALA A 130 9.01 9.30 -26.37
N TYR A 131 9.81 9.80 -25.43
CA TYR A 131 9.38 10.83 -24.49
C TYR A 131 9.47 12.24 -25.09
N ALA A 132 10.50 12.49 -25.91
CA ALA A 132 10.68 13.74 -26.65
C ALA A 132 10.46 13.51 -28.15
N GLN A 133 9.46 14.17 -28.73
CA GLN A 133 9.17 14.10 -30.18
C GLN A 133 9.90 15.18 -30.99
N VAL A 134 10.52 16.16 -30.32
CA VAL A 134 11.11 17.36 -30.93
C VAL A 134 12.51 17.17 -31.51
N GLY A 135 13.09 15.99 -31.36
CA GLY A 135 14.38 15.63 -31.94
C GLY A 135 15.60 16.20 -31.20
N ARG A 136 16.77 15.61 -31.47
CA ARG A 136 18.03 15.97 -30.79
C ARG A 136 18.43 17.43 -30.99
N THR A 137 18.24 18.00 -32.19
CA THR A 137 18.60 19.40 -32.48
C THR A 137 17.94 20.40 -31.52
N ARG A 138 16.67 20.20 -31.15
CA ARG A 138 15.97 21.10 -30.22
C ARG A 138 16.32 20.88 -28.76
N LEU A 139 16.64 19.63 -28.36
CA LEU A 139 17.17 19.36 -27.02
C LEU A 139 18.60 19.88 -26.84
N ASP A 140 19.44 19.82 -27.89
CA ASP A 140 20.77 20.45 -27.91
C ASP A 140 20.66 21.99 -27.78
N HIS A 141 19.65 22.60 -28.41
CA HIS A 141 19.34 24.04 -28.24
C HIS A 141 18.79 24.36 -26.85
N LEU A 142 17.89 23.53 -26.30
CA LEU A 142 17.36 23.70 -24.94
C LEU A 142 18.49 23.63 -23.89
N GLU A 143 19.44 22.71 -24.02
CA GLU A 143 20.66 22.68 -23.18
C GLU A 143 21.44 23.99 -23.29
N SER A 144 21.55 24.55 -24.51
CA SER A 144 22.26 25.82 -24.74
C SER A 144 21.57 27.01 -24.06
N CYS A 145 20.22 27.07 -24.08
CA CYS A 145 19.46 28.07 -23.32
C CYS A 145 19.59 27.90 -21.81
N LEU A 146 19.52 26.66 -21.31
CA LEU A 146 19.65 26.37 -19.87
C LEU A 146 21.06 26.64 -19.34
N ALA A 147 22.09 26.37 -20.16
CA ALA A 147 23.47 26.77 -19.87
C ALA A 147 23.62 28.30 -19.81
N ALA A 148 23.05 29.05 -20.77
CA ALA A 148 23.07 30.51 -20.72
C ALA A 148 22.30 31.09 -19.51
N ILE A 149 21.18 30.48 -19.12
CA ILE A 149 20.42 30.85 -17.90
C ILE A 149 21.28 30.66 -16.64
N ARG A 150 21.98 29.52 -16.53
CA ARG A 150 22.92 29.25 -15.43
C ARG A 150 24.10 30.23 -15.44
N ASP A 151 24.77 30.37 -16.58
CA ASP A 151 26.05 31.07 -16.68
C ASP A 151 25.91 32.60 -16.57
N ASP A 152 24.78 33.17 -17.02
CA ASP A 152 24.42 34.58 -16.81
C ASP A 152 23.63 34.82 -15.50
N GLY A 153 23.39 33.78 -14.68
CA GLY A 153 22.78 33.90 -13.36
C GLY A 153 21.30 34.33 -13.35
N ILE A 154 20.53 33.93 -14.36
CA ILE A 154 19.14 34.37 -14.52
C ILE A 154 18.22 33.61 -13.55
N ALA A 155 17.63 34.36 -12.61
CA ALA A 155 16.62 33.84 -11.70
C ALA A 155 15.28 33.58 -12.41
N GLY A 156 14.54 32.60 -11.91
CA GLY A 156 13.19 32.28 -12.34
C GLY A 156 12.98 30.80 -12.67
N ASP A 157 11.72 30.45 -12.86
CA ASP A 157 11.25 29.09 -13.12
C ASP A 157 11.39 28.68 -14.59
N LEU A 158 11.29 27.37 -14.84
CA LEU A 158 11.22 26.80 -16.18
C LEU A 158 9.78 26.37 -16.46
N VAL A 159 9.20 26.78 -17.59
CA VAL A 159 7.79 26.56 -17.93
C VAL A 159 7.69 25.88 -19.28
N GLU A 160 6.93 24.78 -19.37
CA GLU A 160 6.64 24.09 -20.62
C GLU A 160 5.13 23.92 -20.83
N CYS A 161 4.66 24.30 -22.01
CA CYS A 161 3.25 24.24 -22.41
C CYS A 161 3.12 23.33 -23.64
N GLY A 162 2.18 22.37 -23.61
CA GLY A 162 2.05 21.33 -24.65
C GLY A 162 3.16 20.25 -24.65
N PRO A 163 3.61 19.75 -23.49
CA PRO A 163 4.82 18.92 -23.31
C PRO A 163 4.87 17.56 -24.03
N GLY A 164 3.83 17.17 -24.78
CA GLY A 164 3.69 15.82 -25.34
C GLY A 164 3.81 14.75 -24.25
N ARG A 165 4.73 13.79 -24.39
CA ARG A 165 5.03 12.78 -23.36
C ARG A 165 5.93 13.28 -22.21
N GLY A 166 6.26 14.57 -22.15
CA GLY A 166 7.03 15.21 -21.08
C GLY A 166 8.54 15.28 -21.31
N GLY A 167 9.03 14.91 -22.50
CA GLY A 167 10.46 14.68 -22.71
C GLY A 167 11.35 15.91 -22.53
N ALA A 168 10.96 17.08 -23.02
CA ALA A 168 11.74 18.30 -22.82
C ALA A 168 11.69 18.76 -21.35
N ALA A 169 10.55 18.63 -20.66
CA ALA A 169 10.43 18.98 -19.25
C ALA A 169 11.24 18.04 -18.33
N ILE A 170 11.29 16.73 -18.65
CA ILE A 170 12.21 15.78 -17.99
C ILE A 170 13.67 16.19 -18.24
N PHE A 171 14.00 16.61 -19.47
CA PHE A 171 15.34 17.11 -19.79
C PHE A 171 15.69 18.40 -19.02
N MET A 172 14.75 19.33 -18.85
CA MET A 172 14.92 20.54 -18.01
C MET A 172 15.22 20.16 -16.55
N ARG A 173 14.44 19.26 -15.95
CA ARG A 173 14.67 18.81 -14.57
C ARG A 173 16.00 18.04 -14.44
N GLY A 174 16.37 17.25 -15.45
CA GLY A 174 17.67 16.57 -15.52
C GLY A 174 18.86 17.53 -15.65
N PHE A 175 18.72 18.64 -16.40
CA PHE A 175 19.74 19.70 -16.46
C PHE A 175 19.96 20.32 -15.07
N LEU A 176 18.87 20.70 -14.39
CA LEU A 176 18.92 21.24 -13.03
C LEU A 176 19.60 20.27 -12.04
N GLU A 177 19.35 18.96 -12.18
CA GLU A 177 20.00 17.92 -11.37
C GLU A 177 21.50 17.84 -11.64
N SER A 178 21.87 17.72 -12.92
CA SER A 178 23.26 17.51 -13.37
C SER A 178 24.22 18.68 -13.05
N HIS A 179 23.65 19.82 -12.65
CA HIS A 179 24.37 21.04 -12.28
C HIS A 179 24.03 21.52 -10.85
N GLU A 180 23.38 20.69 -10.03
CA GLU A 180 23.06 20.95 -8.62
C GLU A 180 22.32 22.29 -8.38
N LEU A 181 21.53 22.73 -9.37
CA LEU A 181 20.92 24.06 -9.39
C LEU A 181 19.68 24.12 -8.51
N VAL A 182 19.87 24.36 -7.21
CA VAL A 182 18.80 24.64 -6.24
C VAL A 182 18.18 26.02 -6.49
N GLY A 183 16.96 26.05 -7.03
CA GLY A 183 16.22 27.27 -7.32
C GLY A 183 15.05 27.06 -8.27
N PRO A 184 15.25 27.02 -9.60
CA PRO A 184 14.16 26.98 -10.58
C PRO A 184 13.21 25.80 -10.38
N HIS A 185 11.91 26.07 -10.31
CA HIS A 185 10.87 25.04 -10.34
C HIS A 185 10.44 24.78 -11.81
N VAL A 186 10.10 23.54 -12.15
CA VAL A 186 9.65 23.11 -13.49
C VAL A 186 8.12 23.00 -13.52
N TRP A 187 7.47 23.89 -14.26
CA TRP A 187 6.01 23.90 -14.46
C TRP A 187 5.65 23.27 -15.79
N VAL A 188 4.73 22.30 -15.76
CA VAL A 188 4.34 21.53 -16.94
C VAL A 188 2.83 21.66 -17.15
N ALA A 189 2.43 22.43 -18.16
CA ALA A 189 1.04 22.82 -18.40
C ALA A 189 0.46 22.14 -19.65
N ASP A 190 -0.61 21.37 -19.46
CA ASP A 190 -1.36 20.71 -20.53
C ASP A 190 -2.83 20.53 -20.13
N ARG A 191 -3.69 20.30 -21.12
CA ARG A 191 -5.10 19.99 -20.91
C ARG A 191 -5.29 18.61 -20.25
N PHE A 192 -4.36 17.67 -20.48
CA PHE A 192 -4.32 16.27 -20.03
C PHE A 192 -5.67 15.53 -20.16
N GLU A 193 -5.84 14.80 -21.26
CA GLU A 193 -7.09 14.11 -21.60
C GLU A 193 -7.32 12.83 -20.77
N ILE A 194 -8.59 12.55 -20.44
CA ILE A 194 -8.99 11.35 -19.70
C ILE A 194 -8.98 10.12 -20.63
N PRO A 195 -8.39 8.97 -20.23
CA PRO A 195 -8.45 7.72 -20.98
C PRO A 195 -9.87 7.30 -21.38
N GLY A 196 -10.13 7.21 -22.68
CA GLY A 196 -11.39 6.70 -23.25
C GLY A 196 -12.05 7.56 -24.33
N ALA A 197 -11.54 8.77 -24.60
CA ALA A 197 -12.00 9.56 -25.74
C ALA A 197 -11.71 8.85 -27.08
N ARG A 198 -12.70 8.83 -27.97
CA ARG A 198 -12.58 8.38 -29.37
C ARG A 198 -12.80 9.57 -30.29
N GLU A 199 -11.97 9.71 -31.31
CA GLU A 199 -12.20 10.64 -32.40
C GLU A 199 -13.33 10.12 -33.32
N ALA A 200 -13.95 11.02 -34.09
CA ALA A 200 -15.20 10.74 -34.82
C ALA A 200 -15.03 9.80 -36.03
N ASP A 201 -13.78 9.55 -36.43
CA ASP A 201 -13.34 8.60 -37.46
C ASP A 201 -13.09 7.18 -36.91
N GLY A 202 -12.97 7.03 -35.59
CA GLY A 202 -12.77 5.76 -34.90
C GLY A 202 -11.31 5.41 -34.57
N HIS A 203 -10.34 6.28 -34.83
CA HIS A 203 -8.94 6.06 -34.44
C HIS A 203 -8.74 6.08 -32.91
N TRP A 204 -7.67 5.42 -32.46
CA TRP A 204 -7.26 5.45 -31.05
C TRP A 204 -6.25 6.59 -30.85
N ARG A 205 -6.69 7.71 -30.27
CA ARG A 205 -5.76 8.54 -29.50
C ARG A 205 -5.21 7.70 -28.34
N LEU A 206 -3.93 7.88 -28.05
CA LEU A 206 -3.35 7.55 -26.74
C LEU A 206 -3.35 8.86 -25.92
N PRO A 207 -4.42 9.16 -25.17
CA PRO A 207 -4.53 10.44 -24.48
C PRO A 207 -3.42 10.60 -23.45
N LEU A 208 -2.88 11.82 -23.39
CA LEU A 208 -1.83 12.19 -22.46
C LEU A 208 -2.42 12.40 -21.06
N ASP A 209 -2.48 11.31 -20.30
CA ASP A 209 -2.77 11.34 -18.87
C ASP A 209 -1.59 11.94 -18.10
N VAL A 210 -1.87 12.88 -17.20
CA VAL A 210 -0.89 13.45 -16.24
C VAL A 210 -0.19 12.35 -15.42
N ASN A 211 -0.84 11.22 -15.16
CA ASN A 211 -0.22 10.07 -14.49
C ASN A 211 0.88 9.41 -15.35
N ALA A 212 0.68 9.29 -16.66
CA ALA A 212 1.68 8.74 -17.58
C ALA A 212 2.91 9.67 -17.69
N MET A 213 2.70 10.98 -17.57
CA MET A 213 3.79 11.95 -17.52
C MET A 213 4.56 11.89 -16.19
N ARG A 214 3.85 11.81 -15.05
CA ARG A 214 4.47 11.57 -13.73
C ARG A 214 5.27 10.27 -13.71
N GLU A 215 4.75 9.20 -14.31
CA GLU A 215 5.49 7.94 -14.49
C GLU A 215 6.74 8.14 -15.36
N GLY A 216 6.67 8.99 -16.40
CA GLY A 216 7.81 9.44 -17.19
C GLY A 216 8.93 10.03 -16.34
N PHE A 217 8.66 11.10 -15.60
CA PHE A 217 9.64 11.70 -14.67
C PHE A 217 10.18 10.70 -13.64
N ALA A 218 9.30 9.88 -13.05
CA ALA A 218 9.69 8.88 -12.06
C ALA A 218 10.63 7.78 -12.62
N ARG A 219 10.44 7.35 -13.87
CA ARG A 219 11.33 6.37 -14.54
C ARG A 219 12.76 6.89 -14.74
N PHE A 220 12.96 8.20 -14.83
CA PHE A 220 14.28 8.83 -14.90
C PHE A 220 14.83 9.26 -13.53
N GLY A 221 14.09 9.06 -12.45
CA GLY A 221 14.46 9.51 -11.10
C GLY A 221 14.30 11.03 -10.87
N LEU A 222 13.50 11.70 -11.71
CA LEU A 222 13.38 13.17 -11.76
C LEU A 222 12.00 13.69 -11.33
N LEU A 223 11.20 12.91 -10.61
CA LEU A 223 9.92 13.36 -10.04
C LEU A 223 10.11 13.74 -8.56
N ASP A 224 10.13 15.05 -8.29
CA ASP A 224 10.26 15.64 -6.96
C ASP A 224 9.27 16.80 -6.75
N ASP A 225 9.42 17.55 -5.65
CA ASP A 225 8.62 18.75 -5.34
C ASP A 225 8.95 19.96 -6.22
N ARG A 226 9.94 19.83 -7.12
CA ARG A 226 10.32 20.85 -8.11
C ARG A 226 9.67 20.63 -9.48
N VAL A 227 8.71 19.69 -9.60
CA VAL A 227 7.94 19.46 -10.84
C VAL A 227 6.43 19.48 -10.57
N SER A 228 5.75 20.57 -10.96
CA SER A 228 4.29 20.70 -10.84
C SER A 228 3.59 20.63 -12.18
N PHE A 229 2.49 19.87 -12.21
CA PHE A 229 1.68 19.61 -13.40
C PHE A 229 0.37 20.40 -13.32
N LEU A 230 0.12 21.27 -14.29
CA LEU A 230 -1.01 22.19 -14.33
C LEU A 230 -2.06 21.69 -15.33
N GLN A 231 -3.11 21.02 -14.84
CA GLN A 231 -4.15 20.41 -15.68
C GLN A 231 -5.26 21.40 -16.08
N GLY A 232 -5.34 21.68 -17.38
CA GLY A 232 -6.34 22.54 -18.00
C GLY A 232 -5.75 23.35 -19.17
N PRO A 233 -6.51 24.28 -19.78
CA PRO A 233 -6.00 25.14 -20.84
C PRO A 233 -4.77 25.94 -20.35
N PRO A 234 -3.55 25.76 -20.91
CA PRO A 234 -2.30 26.23 -20.30
C PRO A 234 -2.29 27.72 -19.97
N ALA A 235 -2.76 28.57 -20.88
CA ALA A 235 -2.84 30.02 -20.66
C ALA A 235 -3.67 30.39 -19.40
N ARG A 236 -4.73 29.62 -19.09
CA ARG A 236 -5.55 29.83 -17.88
C ARG A 236 -4.83 29.30 -16.64
N THR A 237 -4.33 28.07 -16.69
CA THR A 237 -3.74 27.43 -15.51
C THR A 237 -2.43 28.09 -15.10
N LEU A 238 -1.64 28.61 -16.04
CA LEU A 238 -0.45 29.42 -15.77
C LEU A 238 -0.79 30.81 -15.21
N ALA A 239 -1.90 31.42 -15.63
CA ALA A 239 -2.36 32.68 -15.02
C ALA A 239 -2.82 32.47 -13.56
N GLU A 240 -3.53 31.37 -13.29
CA GLU A 240 -4.05 31.00 -11.96
C GLU A 240 -2.96 30.46 -11.00
N ALA A 241 -1.89 29.87 -11.51
CA ALA A 241 -0.80 29.30 -10.70
C ALA A 241 0.15 30.37 -10.13
N SER A 242 0.74 30.05 -8.98
CA SER A 242 1.65 30.91 -8.20
C SER A 242 3.09 30.97 -8.76
N LEU A 243 3.24 31.13 -10.08
CA LEU A 243 4.56 31.31 -10.70
C LEU A 243 5.22 32.62 -10.28
N GLY A 244 6.53 32.58 -10.04
CA GLY A 244 7.38 33.75 -9.85
C GLY A 244 7.80 34.38 -11.17
N GLU A 245 9.05 34.87 -11.23
CA GLU A 245 9.71 35.15 -12.51
C GLU A 245 9.98 33.85 -13.27
N VAL A 246 10.03 33.92 -14.60
CA VAL A 246 10.24 32.75 -15.49
C VAL A 246 11.55 32.94 -16.25
N ALA A 247 12.53 32.06 -16.02
CA ALA A 247 13.82 32.08 -16.72
C ALA A 247 13.71 31.48 -18.13
N LEU A 248 12.83 30.49 -18.33
CA LEU A 248 12.57 29.87 -19.64
C LEU A 248 11.09 29.57 -19.83
N LEU A 249 10.52 30.00 -20.95
CA LEU A 249 9.17 29.64 -21.40
C LEU A 249 9.26 28.86 -22.72
N ARG A 250 8.86 27.59 -22.71
CA ARG A 250 8.72 26.72 -23.88
C ARG A 250 7.24 26.55 -24.23
N VAL A 251 6.91 26.75 -25.51
CA VAL A 251 5.54 26.63 -26.06
C VAL A 251 5.57 25.67 -27.26
N ASP A 252 4.94 24.51 -27.09
CA ASP A 252 4.86 23.40 -28.04
C ASP A 252 3.37 23.17 -28.34
N GLY A 253 2.74 24.20 -28.94
CA GLY A 253 1.30 24.29 -29.18
C GLY A 253 0.98 24.53 -30.65
N HIS A 254 0.33 23.57 -31.29
CA HIS A 254 0.04 23.61 -32.73
C HIS A 254 -1.09 24.59 -33.13
N ASP A 255 -1.79 25.19 -32.15
CA ASP A 255 -2.88 26.16 -32.35
C ASP A 255 -2.36 27.61 -32.14
N PRO A 256 -2.42 28.49 -33.16
CA PRO A 256 -1.94 29.87 -33.05
C PRO A 256 -2.69 30.73 -32.01
N ASP A 257 -3.97 30.43 -31.74
CA ASP A 257 -4.72 31.17 -30.72
C ASP A 257 -4.29 30.74 -29.30
N GLU A 258 -3.98 29.45 -29.09
CA GLU A 258 -3.43 28.94 -27.82
C GLU A 258 -2.00 29.44 -27.57
N VAL A 259 -1.13 29.44 -28.60
CA VAL A 259 0.22 30.04 -28.52
C VAL A 259 0.13 31.52 -28.13
N THR A 260 -0.76 32.29 -28.77
CA THR A 260 -0.95 33.71 -28.44
C THR A 260 -1.42 33.89 -27.00
N ALA A 261 -2.40 33.10 -26.56
CA ALA A 261 -2.93 33.18 -25.20
C ALA A 261 -1.89 32.83 -24.11
N ILE A 262 -1.01 31.85 -24.36
CA ILE A 262 0.09 31.49 -23.45
C ILE A 262 1.10 32.64 -23.35
N LEU A 263 1.48 33.23 -24.49
CA LEU A 263 2.39 34.37 -24.52
C LEU A 263 1.80 35.59 -23.80
N ASP A 264 0.54 35.95 -24.04
CA ASP A 264 -0.12 37.06 -23.33
C ASP A 264 -0.29 36.81 -21.82
N ALA A 265 -0.39 35.55 -21.38
CA ALA A 265 -0.53 35.19 -19.96
C ALA A 265 0.80 35.15 -19.18
N VAL A 266 1.92 34.81 -19.83
CA VAL A 266 3.20 34.49 -19.14
C VAL A 266 4.36 35.40 -19.53
N TYR A 267 4.38 36.02 -20.72
CA TYR A 267 5.54 36.77 -21.21
C TYR A 267 5.97 37.93 -20.29
N ASP A 268 5.02 38.57 -19.62
CA ASP A 268 5.32 39.65 -18.68
C ASP A 268 6.05 39.15 -17.41
N ARG A 269 5.87 37.89 -17.02
CA ARG A 269 6.63 37.21 -15.93
C ARG A 269 8.02 36.71 -16.37
N VAL A 270 8.32 36.64 -17.68
CA VAL A 270 9.64 36.19 -18.16
C VAL A 270 10.72 37.17 -17.70
N ALA A 271 11.78 36.67 -17.09
CA ALA A 271 12.87 37.46 -16.50
C ALA A 271 13.65 38.26 -17.56
N ALA A 272 14.30 39.35 -17.14
CA ALA A 272 15.27 40.05 -17.97
C ALA A 272 16.45 39.11 -18.30
N GLY A 273 16.73 38.91 -19.59
CA GLY A 273 17.70 37.91 -20.06
C GLY A 273 17.12 36.50 -20.22
N GLY A 274 15.90 36.22 -19.75
CA GLY A 274 15.24 34.92 -19.92
C GLY A 274 14.91 34.58 -21.38
N PHE A 275 14.63 33.31 -21.64
CA PHE A 275 14.38 32.78 -23.00
C PHE A 275 12.91 32.44 -23.22
N VAL A 276 12.44 32.66 -24.46
CA VAL A 276 11.18 32.11 -24.96
C VAL A 276 11.46 31.26 -26.19
N ILE A 277 10.93 30.04 -26.19
CA ILE A 277 11.06 29.05 -27.27
C ILE A 277 9.64 28.71 -27.75
N VAL A 278 9.40 28.83 -29.05
CA VAL A 278 8.16 28.37 -29.70
C VAL A 278 8.53 27.31 -30.74
N ASP A 279 8.19 26.07 -30.41
CA ASP A 279 8.57 24.89 -31.18
C ASP A 279 7.81 24.78 -32.52
N ASP A 280 6.55 25.23 -32.54
CA ASP A 280 5.65 25.20 -33.69
C ASP A 280 5.69 26.49 -34.54
N TYR A 281 6.75 27.30 -34.45
CA TYR A 281 6.82 28.55 -35.22
C TYR A 281 6.68 28.34 -36.75
N GLY A 282 7.12 27.19 -37.27
CA GLY A 282 6.95 26.79 -38.67
C GLY A 282 5.58 26.18 -39.02
N ALA A 283 4.72 25.91 -38.02
CA ALA A 283 3.38 25.39 -38.24
C ALA A 283 2.43 26.46 -38.82
N MET A 284 1.32 26.01 -39.41
CA MET A 284 0.42 26.88 -40.16
C MET A 284 -0.27 27.91 -39.23
N GLY A 285 0.12 29.18 -39.37
CA GLY A 285 -0.44 30.31 -38.61
C GLY A 285 0.31 30.67 -37.34
N CYS A 286 1.05 29.75 -36.73
CA CYS A 286 1.76 29.97 -35.47
C CYS A 286 2.86 31.03 -35.58
N GLY A 287 3.74 30.95 -36.58
CA GLY A 287 4.75 32.00 -36.83
C GLY A 287 4.16 33.41 -36.96
N PRO A 288 3.16 33.64 -37.85
CA PRO A 288 2.44 34.92 -37.95
C PRO A 288 1.76 35.38 -36.66
N ALA A 289 1.32 34.46 -35.78
CA ALA A 289 0.75 34.81 -34.48
C ALA A 289 1.84 35.30 -33.49
N VAL A 290 2.99 34.62 -33.45
CA VAL A 290 4.17 35.03 -32.67
C VAL A 290 4.72 36.39 -33.15
N ASP A 291 4.85 36.58 -34.47
CA ASP A 291 5.27 37.84 -35.08
C ASP A 291 4.31 39.00 -34.72
N ARG A 292 2.99 38.71 -34.75
CA ARG A 292 1.96 39.66 -34.35
C ARG A 292 2.07 40.02 -32.86
N PHE A 293 2.17 39.02 -31.98
CA PHE A 293 2.35 39.24 -30.53
C PHE A 293 3.57 40.12 -30.26
N ARG A 294 4.73 39.77 -30.84
CA ARG A 294 5.99 40.52 -30.71
C ARG A 294 5.84 41.96 -31.19
N SER A 295 5.22 42.17 -32.35
CA SER A 295 4.92 43.49 -32.91
C SER A 295 3.99 44.32 -32.01
N GLN A 296 2.94 43.71 -31.45
CA GLN A 296 1.99 44.39 -30.55
C GLN A 296 2.59 44.73 -29.17
N ARG A 297 3.48 43.87 -28.63
CA ARG A 297 4.18 44.08 -27.35
C ARG A 297 5.47 44.91 -27.48
N GLY A 298 5.91 45.25 -28.69
CA GLY A 298 7.13 46.03 -28.93
C GLY A 298 8.44 45.25 -28.76
N VAL A 299 8.39 43.92 -28.91
CA VAL A 299 9.55 43.00 -28.80
C VAL A 299 10.40 43.12 -30.06
N VAL A 300 11.62 43.62 -29.91
CA VAL A 300 12.57 43.96 -30.99
C VAL A 300 13.81 43.07 -31.01
N GLU A 301 13.95 42.21 -30.00
CA GLU A 301 15.04 41.26 -29.83
C GLU A 301 15.09 40.24 -30.99
N ALA A 302 16.29 39.79 -31.37
CA ALA A 302 16.47 38.87 -32.49
C ALA A 302 15.66 37.57 -32.28
N LEU A 303 15.06 37.07 -33.36
CA LEU A 303 14.37 35.78 -33.39
C LEU A 303 15.27 34.75 -34.08
N ASP A 304 15.86 33.86 -33.28
CA ASP A 304 16.76 32.82 -33.74
C ASP A 304 15.96 31.60 -34.21
N ARG A 305 16.24 31.13 -35.43
CA ARG A 305 15.62 29.91 -35.98
C ARG A 305 16.43 28.69 -35.56
N VAL A 306 15.83 27.84 -34.74
CA VAL A 306 16.46 26.66 -34.14
C VAL A 306 16.56 25.52 -35.16
N ASP A 307 15.44 25.22 -35.83
CA ASP A 307 15.38 24.25 -36.92
C ASP A 307 14.33 24.67 -37.98
N TRP A 308 13.87 23.71 -38.78
CA TRP A 308 12.87 23.91 -39.83
C TRP A 308 11.51 24.38 -39.27
N SER A 309 11.17 24.06 -38.02
CA SER A 309 9.98 24.53 -37.31
C SER A 309 10.32 25.63 -36.32
N ALA A 310 11.16 25.34 -35.33
CA ALA A 310 11.21 26.09 -34.08
C ALA A 310 11.95 27.44 -34.20
N ALA A 311 11.54 28.37 -33.34
CA ALA A 311 12.15 29.68 -33.17
C ALA A 311 12.25 30.05 -31.68
N ALA A 312 13.28 30.81 -31.32
CA ALA A 312 13.50 31.28 -29.96
C ALA A 312 13.93 32.75 -29.94
N TRP A 313 13.76 33.43 -28.81
CA TRP A 313 14.41 34.70 -28.54
C TRP A 313 14.76 34.87 -27.06
N ARG A 314 15.72 35.76 -26.80
CA ARG A 314 16.12 36.16 -25.44
C ARG A 314 15.54 37.53 -25.13
N LYS A 315 14.83 37.67 -24.00
CA LYS A 315 14.17 38.92 -23.58
C LYS A 315 15.21 39.94 -23.09
N ALA A 316 15.18 41.16 -23.60
CA ALA A 316 16.15 42.19 -23.23
C ALA A 316 15.90 42.74 -21.81
N ALA A 317 16.99 43.16 -21.14
CA ALA A 317 16.87 43.92 -19.90
C ALA A 317 16.40 45.36 -20.19
N PRO A 318 15.49 45.93 -19.37
CA PRO A 318 15.00 47.29 -19.60
C PRO A 318 16.13 48.32 -19.41
N ALA A 319 16.32 49.16 -20.43
CA ALA A 319 17.41 50.14 -20.51
C ALA A 319 17.20 51.31 -19.51
N GLY A 320 17.49 51.09 -18.23
CA GLY A 320 17.36 52.11 -17.19
C GLY A 320 17.85 51.75 -15.77
N ALA A 321 18.15 50.48 -15.48
CA ALA A 321 18.66 50.07 -14.17
C ALA A 321 20.19 49.89 -14.19
N GLY A 322 20.90 50.70 -13.40
CA GLY A 322 22.34 50.51 -13.15
C GLY A 322 22.59 49.38 -12.15
N SER A 323 23.77 48.73 -12.24
CA SER A 323 24.16 47.60 -11.39
C SER A 323 24.00 47.90 -9.89
N PRO A 324 23.25 47.09 -9.12
CA PRO A 324 23.28 47.16 -7.67
C PRO A 324 24.68 46.78 -7.16
N THR A 325 25.33 47.72 -6.46
CA THR A 325 26.56 47.43 -5.71
C THR A 325 26.29 46.36 -4.65
N ALA A 326 27.26 45.48 -4.40
CA ALA A 326 27.19 44.55 -3.28
C ALA A 326 26.97 45.29 -1.95
N VAL A 327 25.95 44.89 -1.20
CA VAL A 327 25.63 45.40 0.15
C VAL A 327 25.76 44.25 1.15
N SER A 328 26.37 44.55 2.29
CA SER A 328 26.72 43.57 3.33
C SER A 328 25.51 42.97 4.04
N ALA A 329 25.59 41.66 4.34
CA ALA A 329 24.59 40.98 5.16
C ALA A 329 24.66 41.40 6.64
N SER A 330 23.66 42.17 7.08
CA SER A 330 23.27 42.34 8.49
C SER A 330 21.77 42.62 8.52
N GLY A 331 20.96 41.68 9.01
CA GLY A 331 19.53 41.63 8.74
C GLY A 331 18.62 42.42 9.68
N ILE A 332 17.33 42.47 9.30
CA ILE A 332 16.16 42.75 10.14
C ILE A 332 15.04 41.78 9.68
N ASP A 333 14.26 41.25 10.63
CA ASP A 333 13.32 40.15 10.40
C ASP A 333 11.96 40.51 9.76
N GLY A 334 11.42 39.57 8.99
CA GLY A 334 10.10 38.97 9.26
C GLY A 334 8.81 39.66 8.78
N ALA A 335 8.21 39.14 7.70
CA ALA A 335 6.83 38.62 7.61
C ALA A 335 6.38 38.43 6.13
N GLY A 336 5.76 37.31 5.72
CA GLY A 336 5.61 36.04 6.42
C GLY A 336 4.52 35.12 5.83
N THR A 337 4.91 33.89 5.43
CA THR A 337 4.06 32.69 5.45
C THR A 337 4.81 31.64 6.26
N SER A 338 4.16 31.04 7.26
CA SER A 338 4.86 30.43 8.39
C SER A 338 5.22 28.95 8.20
N ALA A 339 6.51 28.67 8.05
CA ALA A 339 7.08 27.40 8.46
C ALA A 339 7.31 27.39 10.00
N PRO A 340 7.22 26.23 10.68
CA PRO A 340 7.58 26.13 12.10
C PRO A 340 9.08 26.34 12.31
N ALA A 341 9.46 27.37 13.07
CA ALA A 341 10.85 27.79 13.28
C ALA A 341 11.63 26.94 14.31
N THR A 342 11.32 25.64 14.39
CA THR A 342 11.74 24.73 15.47
C THR A 342 12.22 23.35 14.99
N ALA A 343 11.87 22.94 13.77
CA ALA A 343 12.30 21.65 13.22
C ALA A 343 13.77 21.69 12.79
N THR A 344 14.53 20.65 13.15
CA THR A 344 15.94 20.44 12.77
C THR A 344 16.20 19.08 12.14
N LYS A 345 15.14 18.26 11.97
CA LYS A 345 15.12 16.94 11.31
C LYS A 345 13.99 16.89 10.29
N ASP A 346 14.07 15.96 9.34
CA ASP A 346 12.94 15.65 8.48
C ASP A 346 11.85 14.88 9.22
N LEU A 347 12.26 13.93 10.05
CA LEU A 347 11.37 12.98 10.70
C LEU A 347 11.81 12.66 12.14
N SER A 348 10.87 12.69 13.08
CA SER A 348 11.04 12.03 14.37
C SER A 348 10.12 10.82 14.45
N VAL A 349 10.67 9.63 14.70
CA VAL A 349 9.86 8.45 15.03
C VAL A 349 9.65 8.40 16.54
N VAL A 350 8.41 8.49 17.01
CA VAL A 350 8.06 8.40 18.44
C VAL A 350 7.56 6.99 18.73
N VAL A 351 8.25 6.25 19.60
CA VAL A 351 7.89 4.87 19.99
C VAL A 351 7.60 4.81 21.47
N VAL A 352 6.36 4.53 21.86
CA VAL A 352 5.97 4.34 23.26
C VAL A 352 6.12 2.85 23.62
N VAL A 353 6.73 2.56 24.77
CA VAL A 353 6.97 1.18 25.25
C VAL A 353 6.46 0.98 26.68
N HIS A 354 5.94 -0.21 26.95
CA HIS A 354 5.55 -0.68 28.29
C HIS A 354 5.61 -2.21 28.37
N ASN A 355 6.40 -2.74 29.31
CA ASN A 355 6.55 -4.18 29.63
C ASN A 355 6.82 -5.12 28.42
N MET A 356 7.68 -4.66 27.51
CA MET A 356 7.91 -5.26 26.18
C MET A 356 9.39 -5.28 25.75
N ARG A 357 10.34 -5.62 26.65
CA ARG A 357 11.80 -5.50 26.39
C ARG A 357 12.28 -6.31 25.18
N ARG A 358 11.69 -7.49 24.95
CA ARG A 358 12.03 -8.40 23.84
C ARG A 358 11.52 -7.85 22.52
N GLU A 359 10.28 -7.36 22.52
CA GLU A 359 9.53 -6.97 21.34
C GLU A 359 10.00 -5.61 20.83
N ALA A 360 10.18 -4.64 21.74
CA ALA A 360 10.69 -3.31 21.41
C ALA A 360 12.13 -3.33 20.89
N ALA A 361 13.00 -4.23 21.38
CA ALA A 361 14.35 -4.38 20.82
C ALA A 361 14.33 -4.73 19.31
N ARG A 362 13.31 -5.45 18.84
CA ARG A 362 13.13 -5.76 17.40
C ARG A 362 12.52 -4.60 16.63
N THR A 363 11.58 -3.89 17.23
CA THR A 363 11.03 -2.63 16.70
C THR A 363 12.14 -1.61 16.45
N LEU A 364 13.01 -1.37 17.43
CA LEU A 364 14.15 -0.45 17.29
C LEU A 364 15.16 -0.92 16.24
N HIS A 365 15.40 -2.24 16.13
CA HIS A 365 16.20 -2.77 15.01
C HIS A 365 15.55 -2.46 13.65
N SER A 366 14.23 -2.67 13.52
CA SER A 366 13.48 -2.38 12.28
C SER A 366 13.40 -0.90 11.91
N LEU A 367 13.71 -0.01 12.86
CA LEU A 367 13.83 1.44 12.68
C LEU A 367 15.28 1.91 12.42
N SER A 368 16.26 1.02 12.48
CA SER A 368 17.67 1.38 12.31
C SER A 368 18.04 1.61 10.84
N ARG A 369 19.02 2.49 10.61
CA ARG A 369 19.59 2.77 9.27
C ARG A 369 20.26 1.55 8.61
N ALA A 370 20.55 0.49 9.39
CA ALA A 370 21.08 -0.77 8.88
C ALA A 370 19.99 -1.70 8.31
N TYR A 371 18.71 -1.41 8.56
CA TYR A 371 17.57 -2.24 8.14
C TYR A 371 16.64 -1.51 7.17
N GLN A 372 16.35 -0.23 7.39
CA GLN A 372 15.56 0.59 6.47
C GLN A 372 16.36 0.89 5.18
N ARG A 373 15.67 0.93 4.03
CA ARG A 373 16.26 1.03 2.68
C ARG A 373 15.83 2.34 1.99
N GLY A 374 16.78 3.10 1.43
CA GLY A 374 16.48 4.40 0.82
C GLY A 374 16.15 5.47 1.87
N VAL A 375 16.91 5.48 2.96
CA VAL A 375 16.87 6.46 4.06
C VAL A 375 18.24 7.11 4.30
N GLU A 376 19.19 6.89 3.38
CA GLU A 376 20.56 7.37 3.41
C GLU A 376 20.59 8.91 3.57
N ASP A 377 19.81 9.61 2.74
CA ASP A 377 19.70 11.09 2.73
C ASP A 377 18.61 11.64 3.68
N LEU A 378 17.83 10.75 4.34
CA LEU A 378 16.77 11.16 5.27
C LEU A 378 17.38 11.45 6.65
N ASP A 379 17.30 12.69 7.14
CA ASP A 379 17.76 13.02 8.50
C ASP A 379 16.64 12.80 9.53
N TYR A 380 16.66 11.64 10.19
CA TYR A 380 15.67 11.23 11.18
C TYR A 380 16.26 10.85 12.53
N GLU A 381 15.44 10.99 13.57
CA GLU A 381 15.69 10.51 14.93
C GLU A 381 14.62 9.49 15.37
N VAL A 382 14.92 8.70 16.40
CA VAL A 382 13.97 7.77 17.05
C VAL A 382 13.91 8.08 18.54
N ILE A 383 12.75 8.54 19.02
CA ILE A 383 12.48 8.91 20.40
C ILE A 383 11.69 7.79 21.06
N VAL A 384 12.34 7.03 21.93
CA VAL A 384 11.74 5.93 22.69
C VAL A 384 11.27 6.46 24.03
N VAL A 385 9.97 6.35 24.32
CA VAL A 385 9.34 6.81 25.56
C VAL A 385 8.89 5.61 26.39
N GLU A 386 9.56 5.41 27.51
CA GLU A 386 9.29 4.35 28.48
C GLU A 386 8.16 4.77 29.42
N ASN A 387 6.96 4.22 29.19
CA ASN A 387 5.76 4.49 29.98
C ASN A 387 5.68 3.56 31.19
N GLY A 388 6.68 3.63 32.06
CA GLY A 388 6.65 3.01 33.39
C GLY A 388 6.73 1.47 33.41
N SER A 389 7.56 0.84 32.56
CA SER A 389 7.82 -0.60 32.68
C SER A 389 8.39 -1.00 34.04
N ASP A 390 8.16 -2.26 34.40
CA ASP A 390 8.81 -2.94 35.52
C ASP A 390 10.35 -2.92 35.38
N PRO A 391 11.12 -2.90 36.48
CA PRO A 391 12.58 -2.73 36.43
C PRO A 391 13.32 -3.75 35.54
N GLU A 392 12.79 -4.96 35.38
CA GLU A 392 13.37 -6.00 34.52
C GLU A 392 12.99 -5.86 33.03
N GLN A 393 11.94 -5.09 32.73
CA GLN A 393 11.42 -4.86 31.38
C GLN A 393 11.75 -3.47 30.79
N ARG A 394 12.21 -2.52 31.61
CA ARG A 394 12.69 -1.23 31.10
C ARG A 394 13.81 -1.41 30.07
N LEU A 395 13.83 -0.62 29.01
CA LEU A 395 14.89 -0.70 27.99
C LEU A 395 16.23 -0.14 28.49
N GLY A 396 16.20 1.07 29.04
CA GLY A 396 17.40 1.82 29.44
C GLY A 396 18.15 2.48 28.28
N ALA A 397 18.75 3.63 28.55
CA ALA A 397 19.34 4.51 27.52
C ALA A 397 20.58 3.93 26.81
N GLU A 398 21.27 2.94 27.39
CA GLU A 398 22.39 2.25 26.76
C GLU A 398 21.93 1.33 25.62
N LEU A 399 20.91 0.49 25.88
CA LEU A 399 20.32 -0.39 24.87
C LEU A 399 19.72 0.42 23.71
N VAL A 400 18.99 1.50 24.00
CA VAL A 400 18.35 2.32 22.96
C VAL A 400 19.39 2.97 22.04
N ARG A 401 20.48 3.53 22.60
CA ARG A 401 21.56 4.13 21.78
C ARG A 401 22.35 3.10 20.95
N SER A 402 22.33 1.82 21.31
CA SER A 402 23.04 0.78 20.56
C SER A 402 22.49 0.54 19.13
N PHE A 403 21.28 1.04 18.84
CA PHE A 403 20.68 0.98 17.50
C PHE A 403 21.10 2.14 16.57
N GLY A 404 21.77 3.17 17.09
CA GLY A 404 22.34 4.27 16.31
C GLY A 404 22.33 5.62 17.03
N GLU A 405 23.13 6.58 16.55
CA GLU A 405 23.30 7.89 17.20
C GLU A 405 22.02 8.73 17.26
N GLY A 406 21.09 8.52 16.33
CA GLY A 406 19.75 9.15 16.32
C GLY A 406 18.74 8.58 17.32
N PHE A 407 19.10 7.55 18.10
CA PHE A 407 18.18 6.91 19.06
C PHE A 407 18.26 7.58 20.45
N ARG A 408 17.16 8.20 20.86
CA ARG A 408 16.96 8.92 22.13
C ARG A 408 16.03 8.11 23.04
N TYR A 409 16.28 8.14 24.34
CA TYR A 409 15.47 7.45 25.36
C TYR A 409 14.97 8.45 26.40
N ILE A 410 13.68 8.36 26.73
CA ILE A 410 12.99 9.14 27.76
C ILE A 410 12.31 8.14 28.70
N ASP A 411 12.62 8.19 29.99
CA ASP A 411 11.94 7.41 31.03
C ASP A 411 11.03 8.32 31.83
N LEU A 412 9.73 8.04 31.84
CA LEU A 412 8.76 8.84 32.59
C LEU A 412 8.83 8.57 34.09
N GLY A 413 9.29 7.38 34.52
CA GLY A 413 9.38 7.01 35.92
C GLY A 413 8.04 7.15 36.66
N GLU A 414 7.95 8.15 37.54
CA GLU A 414 6.74 8.48 38.32
C GLU A 414 5.73 9.36 37.54
N GLU A 415 6.11 9.92 36.39
CA GLU A 415 5.21 10.66 35.47
C GLU A 415 4.44 9.72 34.52
N ALA A 416 4.66 8.40 34.59
CA ALA A 416 4.01 7.41 33.73
C ALA A 416 2.51 7.25 34.04
N ALA A 417 1.69 7.03 33.00
CA ALA A 417 0.24 6.91 33.10
C ALA A 417 -0.28 5.55 32.59
N PRO A 418 -1.43 5.03 33.08
CA PRO A 418 -2.03 3.79 32.55
C PRO A 418 -2.39 3.85 31.06
N SER A 419 -2.64 5.05 30.55
CA SER A 419 -2.82 5.34 29.12
C SER A 419 -1.48 5.73 28.48
N PRO A 420 -1.21 5.30 27.22
CA PRO A 420 -0.03 5.75 26.48
C PRO A 420 -0.14 7.21 25.99
N ALA A 421 -1.29 7.89 26.14
CA ALA A 421 -1.50 9.22 25.56
C ALA A 421 -0.50 10.30 26.06
N PRO A 422 -0.21 10.43 27.37
CA PRO A 422 0.80 11.38 27.85
C PRO A 422 2.22 11.01 27.39
N ALA A 423 2.52 9.71 27.26
CA ALA A 423 3.82 9.23 26.75
C ALA A 423 4.01 9.57 25.26
N ALA A 424 2.97 9.36 24.45
CA ALA A 424 2.94 9.78 23.04
C ALA A 424 3.12 11.30 22.92
N ASN A 425 2.39 12.09 23.71
CA ASN A 425 2.52 13.55 23.74
C ASN A 425 3.89 14.02 24.24
N ARG A 426 4.51 13.31 25.19
CA ARG A 426 5.88 13.61 25.65
C ARG A 426 6.90 13.36 24.55
N GLY A 427 6.72 12.32 23.75
CA GLY A 427 7.52 12.06 22.54
C GLY A 427 7.33 13.14 21.48
N ILE A 428 6.08 13.47 21.12
CA ILE A 428 5.73 14.51 20.13
C ILE A 428 6.30 15.88 20.55
N SER A 429 6.11 16.30 21.80
CA SER A 429 6.64 17.58 22.33
C SER A 429 8.16 17.62 22.49
N THR A 430 8.85 16.48 22.32
CA THR A 430 10.33 16.36 22.36
C THR A 430 10.92 16.11 20.95
N SER A 431 10.05 16.01 19.93
CA SER A 431 10.41 15.82 18.54
C SER A 431 11.04 17.07 17.92
N SER A 432 11.92 16.86 16.95
CA SER A 432 12.55 17.91 16.14
C SER A 432 12.31 17.74 14.62
N GLY A 433 11.48 16.76 14.24
CA GLY A 433 11.12 16.45 12.86
C GLY A 433 10.05 17.38 12.29
N ARG A 434 10.24 17.77 11.02
CA ARG A 434 9.21 18.40 10.18
C ARG A 434 7.96 17.53 10.01
N ALA A 435 8.12 16.21 10.11
CA ALA A 435 7.06 15.23 10.31
C ALA A 435 7.35 14.35 11.54
N VAL A 436 6.30 13.72 12.08
CA VAL A 436 6.39 12.72 13.14
C VAL A 436 5.77 11.41 12.67
N ALA A 437 6.49 10.30 12.83
CA ALA A 437 5.94 8.96 12.73
C ALA A 437 5.64 8.45 14.15
N LEU A 438 4.37 8.36 14.53
CA LEU A 438 3.97 7.90 15.85
C LEU A 438 3.74 6.39 15.84
N MET A 439 4.27 5.71 16.87
CA MET A 439 4.09 4.30 17.18
C MET A 439 3.71 4.16 18.66
N ILE A 440 2.41 4.00 18.91
CA ILE A 440 1.81 3.99 20.27
C ILE A 440 2.11 2.67 21.00
N ASP A 441 2.21 1.59 20.24
CA ASP A 441 2.62 0.28 20.71
C ASP A 441 3.98 -0.07 20.09
N GLY A 442 5.01 -0.08 20.92
CA GLY A 442 6.38 -0.41 20.54
C GLY A 442 6.63 -1.90 20.26
N ALA A 443 5.63 -2.78 20.27
CA ALA A 443 5.77 -4.19 19.91
C ALA A 443 5.69 -4.47 18.38
N HIS A 444 5.70 -3.43 17.53
CA HIS A 444 5.56 -3.56 16.08
C HIS A 444 6.89 -3.53 15.30
N MET A 445 7.22 -4.61 14.58
CA MET A 445 8.32 -4.60 13.61
C MET A 445 7.88 -4.02 12.26
N LEU A 446 8.65 -3.10 11.69
CA LEU A 446 8.40 -2.53 10.37
C LEU A 446 9.10 -3.33 9.26
N THR A 447 8.61 -3.23 8.02
CA THR A 447 9.35 -3.69 6.83
C THR A 447 10.33 -2.62 6.31
N PRO A 448 11.32 -2.98 5.48
CA PRO A 448 12.46 -2.10 5.17
C PRO A 448 12.16 -0.79 4.42
N GLY A 449 10.99 -0.61 3.80
CA GLY A 449 10.68 0.62 3.04
C GLY A 449 9.78 1.62 3.75
N VAL A 450 9.33 1.32 4.99
CA VAL A 450 8.28 2.12 5.68
C VAL A 450 8.68 3.58 5.86
N LEU A 451 9.88 3.91 6.35
CA LEU A 451 10.24 5.31 6.62
C LEU A 451 10.31 6.15 5.33
N ARG A 452 10.94 5.61 4.28
CA ARG A 452 11.04 6.26 2.97
C ARG A 452 9.66 6.49 2.34
N LEU A 453 8.81 5.46 2.32
CA LEU A 453 7.51 5.54 1.68
C LEU A 453 6.49 6.34 2.50
N GLY A 454 6.66 6.40 3.83
CA GLY A 454 5.96 7.35 4.70
C GLY A 454 6.27 8.81 4.32
N MET A 455 7.56 9.17 4.22
CA MET A 455 7.95 10.53 3.81
C MET A 455 7.54 10.86 2.37
N LEU A 456 7.66 9.91 1.44
CA LEU A 456 7.20 10.09 0.05
C LEU A 456 5.69 10.27 -0.05
N GLY A 457 4.89 9.56 0.77
CA GLY A 457 3.44 9.74 0.81
C GLY A 457 3.03 11.11 1.34
N LEU A 458 3.76 11.64 2.34
CA LEU A 458 3.53 12.98 2.90
C LEU A 458 3.79 14.09 1.87
N SER A 459 4.86 13.98 1.06
CA SER A 459 5.15 14.97 0.02
C SER A 459 4.24 14.83 -1.21
N THR A 460 4.04 13.61 -1.71
CA THR A 460 3.27 13.34 -2.95
C THR A 460 1.81 13.77 -2.87
N TYR A 461 1.20 13.70 -1.68
CA TYR A 461 -0.22 13.96 -1.47
C TYR A 461 -0.50 15.10 -0.48
N ALA A 462 0.46 16.00 -0.26
CA ALA A 462 0.35 17.10 0.70
C ALA A 462 -0.92 17.98 0.47
N PRO A 463 -1.66 18.36 1.53
CA PRO A 463 -1.53 17.89 2.90
C PRO A 463 -2.05 16.45 3.06
N ALA A 464 -1.29 15.61 3.75
CA ALA A 464 -1.59 14.20 3.91
C ALA A 464 -1.22 13.69 5.31
N ILE A 465 -1.76 12.52 5.65
CA ILE A 465 -1.13 11.58 6.58
C ILE A 465 -0.85 10.26 5.87
N VAL A 466 0.13 9.50 6.34
CA VAL A 466 0.50 8.20 5.76
C VAL A 466 0.47 7.10 6.80
N THR A 467 0.00 5.92 6.42
CA THR A 467 -0.13 4.76 7.30
C THR A 467 0.55 3.52 6.74
N ALA A 468 1.20 2.75 7.60
CA ALA A 468 1.61 1.38 7.29
C ALA A 468 0.49 0.39 7.68
N ARG A 469 0.19 -0.57 6.80
CA ARG A 469 -0.86 -1.57 7.03
C ARG A 469 -0.46 -2.51 8.16
N GLN A 470 -1.40 -2.85 9.04
CA GLN A 470 -1.11 -3.64 10.24
C GLN A 470 -1.28 -5.15 10.05
N TRP A 471 -0.37 -5.90 10.66
CA TRP A 471 -0.29 -7.36 10.63
C TRP A 471 -0.02 -7.89 12.04
N TYR A 472 -0.50 -9.10 12.35
CA TYR A 472 0.04 -9.89 13.45
C TYR A 472 1.20 -10.75 12.94
N VAL A 473 2.26 -10.92 13.74
CA VAL A 473 3.16 -12.07 13.56
C VAL A 473 2.45 -13.30 14.10
N GLY A 474 2.17 -14.29 13.25
CA GLY A 474 1.53 -15.54 13.67
C GLY A 474 0.55 -16.16 12.67
N PRO A 475 -0.10 -17.28 13.06
CA PRO A 475 -0.91 -18.13 12.19
C PRO A 475 -2.34 -17.65 11.86
N GLY A 476 -2.75 -16.49 12.39
CA GLY A 476 -4.13 -15.99 12.32
C GLY A 476 -4.35 -14.80 13.25
N GLN A 477 -5.60 -14.48 13.59
CA GLN A 477 -5.92 -13.40 14.56
C GLN A 477 -5.27 -13.69 15.93
N GLN A 478 -4.35 -12.84 16.37
CA GLN A 478 -3.46 -13.15 17.51
C GLN A 478 -4.21 -13.50 18.82
N PRO A 479 -5.27 -12.81 19.27
CA PRO A 479 -5.98 -13.18 20.50
C PRO A 479 -6.57 -14.61 20.46
N GLN A 480 -7.07 -15.04 19.29
CA GLN A 480 -7.61 -16.39 19.09
C GLN A 480 -6.49 -17.43 19.08
N MET A 481 -5.37 -17.11 18.42
CA MET A 481 -4.22 -18.01 18.32
C MET A 481 -3.53 -18.19 19.68
N VAL A 482 -3.45 -17.15 20.52
CA VAL A 482 -2.91 -17.22 21.88
C VAL A 482 -3.75 -18.16 22.76
N ALA A 483 -5.09 -18.06 22.70
CA ALA A 483 -5.97 -19.03 23.36
C ALA A 483 -5.78 -20.47 22.83
N GLY A 484 -5.35 -20.62 21.58
CA GLY A 484 -4.94 -21.89 20.95
C GLY A 484 -3.51 -22.36 21.24
N GLY A 485 -2.75 -21.65 22.09
CA GLY A 485 -1.37 -22.01 22.47
C GLY A 485 -0.25 -21.35 21.64
N TYR A 486 -0.55 -20.32 20.85
CA TYR A 486 0.47 -19.46 20.26
C TYR A 486 1.12 -18.56 21.33
N GLY A 487 2.43 -18.31 21.20
CA GLY A 487 3.21 -17.60 22.23
C GLY A 487 4.60 -17.20 21.74
N ARG A 488 5.33 -16.48 22.60
CA ARG A 488 6.63 -15.86 22.28
C ARG A 488 7.67 -16.86 21.77
N GLU A 489 7.68 -18.08 22.31
CA GLU A 489 8.60 -19.16 21.95
C GLU A 489 8.29 -19.81 20.60
N LEU A 490 7.08 -19.63 20.06
CA LEU A 490 6.72 -20.04 18.70
C LEU A 490 6.94 -18.90 17.71
N GLU A 491 6.62 -17.66 18.10
CA GLU A 491 6.97 -16.45 17.37
C GLU A 491 8.49 -16.34 17.12
N ASP A 492 9.33 -16.61 18.13
CA ASP A 492 10.79 -16.60 18.01
C ASP A 492 11.31 -17.62 16.99
N ARG A 493 10.65 -18.78 16.88
CA ARG A 493 10.99 -19.82 15.89
C ARG A 493 10.55 -19.44 14.48
N LEU A 494 9.41 -18.75 14.32
CA LEU A 494 8.98 -18.23 13.03
C LEU A 494 9.95 -17.16 12.51
N LEU A 495 10.35 -16.21 13.36
CA LEU A 495 11.30 -15.14 13.00
C LEU A 495 12.69 -15.69 12.66
N ALA A 496 13.20 -16.66 13.44
CA ALA A 496 14.46 -17.33 13.13
C ALA A 496 14.41 -18.14 11.82
N GLN A 497 13.25 -18.74 11.49
CA GLN A 497 13.06 -19.49 10.26
C GLN A 497 13.02 -18.60 9.01
N ILE A 498 12.40 -17.42 9.09
CA ILE A 498 12.41 -16.46 7.98
C ILE A 498 13.74 -15.72 7.85
N ASP A 499 14.76 -16.08 8.63
CA ASP A 499 16.07 -15.39 8.69
C ASP A 499 15.88 -13.87 8.90
N TRP A 500 14.95 -13.49 9.77
CA TRP A 500 14.79 -12.10 10.18
C TRP A 500 15.87 -11.77 11.23
N PRO A 501 16.61 -10.64 11.08
CA PRO A 501 16.30 -9.48 10.25
C PRO A 501 16.93 -9.41 8.85
N THR A 502 17.66 -10.44 8.39
CA THR A 502 18.45 -10.44 7.14
C THR A 502 17.65 -10.02 5.90
N ASP A 503 16.38 -10.46 5.76
CA ASP A 503 15.44 -9.84 4.82
C ASP A 503 14.07 -9.56 5.46
N GLY A 504 13.87 -8.30 5.85
CA GLY A 504 12.63 -7.82 6.47
C GLY A 504 11.35 -8.06 5.66
N TYR A 505 11.42 -8.21 4.33
CA TYR A 505 10.24 -8.56 3.52
C TYR A 505 9.73 -9.99 3.74
N ARG A 506 10.51 -10.86 4.38
CA ARG A 506 10.06 -12.21 4.76
C ARG A 506 9.11 -12.21 5.95
N LEU A 507 8.89 -11.07 6.64
CA LEU A 507 7.81 -10.91 7.62
C LEU A 507 6.43 -11.27 7.02
N PHE A 508 6.20 -10.97 5.74
CA PHE A 508 4.98 -11.37 5.02
C PHE A 508 4.81 -12.90 4.87
N GLU A 509 5.84 -13.73 5.11
CA GLU A 509 5.71 -15.19 5.07
C GLU A 509 5.00 -15.78 6.30
N VAL A 510 5.13 -15.11 7.46
CA VAL A 510 4.68 -15.56 8.79
C VAL A 510 3.73 -14.56 9.46
N GLY A 511 3.32 -13.51 8.75
CA GLY A 511 2.35 -12.53 9.20
C GLY A 511 0.93 -12.80 8.68
N HIS A 512 -0.06 -12.37 9.44
CA HIS A 512 -1.49 -12.40 9.10
C HIS A 512 -2.07 -10.98 9.19
N PHE A 513 -3.01 -10.61 8.30
CA PHE A 513 -3.70 -9.32 8.40
C PHE A 513 -4.48 -9.22 9.72
N ILE A 514 -4.53 -8.02 10.32
CA ILE A 514 -5.41 -7.75 11.47
C ILE A 514 -6.86 -7.62 10.97
N GLY A 515 -7.75 -8.48 11.47
CA GLY A 515 -9.11 -8.62 10.98
C GLY A 515 -9.19 -9.15 9.54
N ASN A 516 -10.33 -8.91 8.88
CA ASN A 516 -10.67 -9.45 7.55
C ASN A 516 -10.24 -8.55 6.38
N ARG A 517 -9.20 -7.72 6.55
CA ARG A 517 -8.82 -6.66 5.61
C ARG A 517 -7.72 -7.09 4.64
N ASP A 518 -7.61 -6.42 3.48
CA ASP A 518 -6.50 -6.54 2.53
C ASP A 518 -5.73 -5.22 2.34
N TRP A 519 -5.06 -5.02 1.19
CA TRP A 519 -4.32 -3.79 0.87
C TRP A 519 -5.18 -2.60 0.43
N PHE A 520 -6.44 -2.83 0.08
CA PHE A 520 -7.34 -1.87 -0.58
C PHE A 520 -8.65 -1.61 0.18
N ASP A 521 -9.00 -2.46 1.16
CA ASP A 521 -10.01 -2.11 2.16
C ASP A 521 -9.54 -0.87 2.97
N GLY A 522 -10.45 0.02 3.38
CA GLY A 522 -10.08 1.30 4.02
C GLY A 522 -9.28 1.20 5.33
N GLU A 523 -8.63 2.30 5.70
CA GLU A 523 -7.96 2.47 7.00
C GLU A 523 -8.79 3.24 8.02
N TRP A 524 -8.48 3.01 9.30
CA TRP A 524 -9.26 3.53 10.44
C TRP A 524 -8.43 3.79 11.72
N GLU A 525 -7.11 3.64 11.70
CA GLU A 525 -6.54 2.34 12.11
C GLU A 525 -5.05 2.13 11.77
N SER A 526 -4.10 2.90 12.29
CA SER A 526 -2.70 2.48 12.23
C SER A 526 -1.95 2.63 13.55
N ASN A 527 -1.11 1.66 13.87
CA ASN A 527 -0.07 1.78 14.88
C ASN A 527 1.02 2.76 14.42
N CYS A 528 1.40 2.73 13.13
CA CYS A 528 2.53 3.48 12.58
C CYS A 528 2.00 4.53 11.59
N ILE A 529 1.81 5.74 12.11
CA ILE A 529 1.13 6.86 11.43
C ILE A 529 2.08 8.06 11.30
N PHE A 530 2.30 8.50 10.06
CA PHE A 530 3.10 9.66 9.70
C PHE A 530 2.21 10.89 9.58
N VAL A 531 2.54 11.96 10.31
CA VAL A 531 1.78 13.20 10.38
C VAL A 531 2.72 14.41 10.23
N PRO A 532 2.39 15.42 9.41
CA PRO A 532 3.16 16.67 9.37
C PRO A 532 3.15 17.39 10.73
N GLY A 533 4.27 17.99 11.13
CA GLY A 533 4.34 18.79 12.36
C GLY A 533 3.31 19.93 12.39
N THR A 534 3.10 20.60 11.25
CA THR A 534 2.08 21.63 11.07
C THR A 534 0.64 21.13 11.27
N LEU A 535 0.35 19.86 10.98
CA LEU A 535 -0.97 19.28 11.24
C LEU A 535 -1.11 18.88 12.71
N LEU A 536 -0.05 18.38 13.35
CA LEU A 536 -0.01 18.17 14.80
C LEU A 536 -0.19 19.46 15.61
N GLU A 537 0.39 20.57 15.15
CA GLU A 537 0.21 21.91 15.74
C GLU A 537 -1.24 22.42 15.60
N GLN A 538 -1.93 22.08 14.50
CA GLN A 538 -3.32 22.50 14.24
C GLN A 538 -4.36 21.64 14.96
N VAL A 539 -4.13 20.32 15.04
CA VAL A 539 -5.11 19.32 15.48
C VAL A 539 -4.87 18.84 16.92
N GLY A 540 -3.67 19.09 17.44
CA GLY A 540 -3.19 18.58 18.72
C GLY A 540 -2.77 17.11 18.66
N GLY A 541 -2.01 16.68 19.67
CA GLY A 541 -1.57 15.29 19.84
C GLY A 541 -2.70 14.35 20.26
N MET A 542 -2.38 13.41 21.14
CA MET A 542 -3.36 12.50 21.73
C MET A 542 -4.14 13.18 22.85
N ASP A 543 -5.43 12.84 22.98
CA ASP A 543 -6.27 13.41 24.02
C ASP A 543 -6.08 12.63 25.32
N GLU A 544 -5.48 13.28 26.32
CA GLU A 544 -5.12 12.67 27.60
C GLU A 544 -6.33 12.39 28.51
N SER A 545 -7.54 12.83 28.12
CA SER A 545 -8.79 12.40 28.79
C SER A 545 -9.06 10.90 28.60
N PHE A 546 -8.50 10.26 27.56
CA PHE A 546 -8.47 8.82 27.41
C PHE A 546 -7.51 8.16 28.42
N SER A 547 -7.91 8.14 29.69
CA SER A 547 -7.09 7.76 30.84
C SER A 547 -7.06 6.26 31.18
N MET A 548 -7.85 5.44 30.48
CA MET A 548 -7.97 3.99 30.73
C MET A 548 -6.66 3.22 30.45
N PRO A 549 -6.40 2.07 31.13
CA PRO A 549 -5.29 1.18 30.83
C PRO A 549 -5.23 0.76 29.36
N GLY A 550 -4.12 1.05 28.67
CA GLY A 550 -3.97 0.81 27.23
C GLY A 550 -4.65 1.85 26.33
N GLY A 551 -5.17 2.95 26.88
CA GLY A 551 -5.69 4.11 26.14
C GLY A 551 -7.06 3.94 25.49
N GLY A 552 -7.58 2.71 25.37
CA GLY A 552 -8.85 2.44 24.71
C GLY A 552 -8.88 2.96 23.27
N PHE A 553 -9.86 3.81 22.95
CA PHE A 553 -10.03 4.36 21.60
C PHE A 553 -9.14 5.59 21.29
N VAL A 554 -8.10 5.89 22.08
CA VAL A 554 -7.26 7.09 21.85
C VAL A 554 -6.55 7.09 20.49
N ASN A 555 -6.16 5.93 19.94
CA ASN A 555 -5.62 5.84 18.59
C ASN A 555 -6.69 6.16 17.53
N LEU A 556 -7.88 5.59 17.70
CA LEU A 556 -9.02 5.82 16.79
C LEU A 556 -9.43 7.30 16.79
N ASP A 557 -9.48 7.95 17.97
CA ASP A 557 -9.72 9.39 18.10
C ASP A 557 -8.66 10.24 17.40
N PHE A 558 -7.38 9.91 17.61
CA PHE A 558 -6.27 10.60 16.96
C PHE A 558 -6.33 10.45 15.44
N PHE A 559 -6.58 9.24 14.95
CA PHE A 559 -6.77 8.97 13.52
C PHE A 559 -7.97 9.74 12.95
N GLU A 560 -9.14 9.71 13.60
CA GLU A 560 -10.34 10.43 13.15
C GLU A 560 -10.12 11.95 13.10
N ARG A 561 -9.43 12.54 14.09
CA ARG A 561 -9.12 13.99 14.08
C ARG A 561 -8.15 14.37 12.95
N MET A 562 -7.11 13.57 12.72
CA MET A 562 -6.15 13.82 11.64
C MET A 562 -6.80 13.65 10.25
N VAL A 563 -7.59 12.59 10.06
CA VAL A 563 -8.26 12.26 8.78
C VAL A 563 -9.50 13.13 8.51
N GLY A 564 -10.16 13.61 9.56
CA GLY A 564 -11.30 14.53 9.47
C GLY A 564 -10.92 15.98 9.23
N SER A 565 -9.62 16.31 9.21
CA SER A 565 -9.14 17.68 9.00
C SER A 565 -9.32 18.11 7.53
N PRO A 566 -9.83 19.34 7.26
CA PRO A 566 -10.20 19.75 5.90
C PRO A 566 -9.06 19.66 4.89
N GLY A 567 -9.28 18.89 3.82
CA GLY A 567 -8.35 18.73 2.71
C GLY A 567 -7.21 17.73 2.94
N VAL A 568 -7.10 17.11 4.12
CA VAL A 568 -6.05 16.11 4.41
C VAL A 568 -6.35 14.80 3.68
N ASN A 569 -5.39 14.35 2.86
CA ASN A 569 -5.46 13.08 2.15
C ASN A 569 -5.00 11.91 3.04
N LEU A 570 -5.73 10.79 3.01
CA LEU A 570 -5.36 9.54 3.69
C LEU A 570 -4.56 8.65 2.72
N VAL A 571 -3.27 8.46 2.99
CA VAL A 571 -2.37 7.63 2.19
C VAL A 571 -2.05 6.32 2.92
N THR A 572 -2.07 5.19 2.22
CA THR A 572 -1.64 3.89 2.73
C THR A 572 -0.41 3.40 1.96
N ILE A 573 0.61 2.90 2.66
CA ILE A 573 1.79 2.33 2.01
C ILE A 573 1.47 0.92 1.50
N LEU A 574 1.59 0.71 0.20
CA LEU A 574 1.46 -0.61 -0.43
C LEU A 574 2.78 -1.36 -0.39
N GLY A 575 2.73 -2.61 0.08
CA GLY A 575 3.85 -3.54 0.09
C GLY A 575 4.78 -3.43 1.30
N GLU A 576 4.49 -2.49 2.20
CA GLU A 576 5.14 -2.34 3.49
C GLU A 576 4.12 -2.55 4.62
N GLY A 577 4.56 -3.04 5.78
CA GLY A 577 3.66 -3.36 6.89
C GLY A 577 4.28 -3.12 8.26
N SER A 578 3.40 -3.05 9.26
CA SER A 578 3.72 -2.94 10.68
C SER A 578 3.21 -4.20 11.41
N PHE A 579 4.14 -5.02 11.93
CA PHE A 579 3.91 -6.38 12.38
C PHE A 579 3.95 -6.49 13.92
N HIS A 580 2.77 -6.58 14.53
CA HIS A 580 2.54 -6.69 15.97
C HIS A 580 3.01 -8.06 16.52
N GLN A 581 3.85 -8.03 17.57
CA GLN A 581 4.39 -9.20 18.28
C GLN A 581 3.58 -9.58 19.53
N VAL A 582 3.65 -10.82 19.99
CA VAL A 582 2.95 -11.29 21.21
C VAL A 582 3.56 -10.67 22.47
N HIS A 583 2.91 -9.63 23.00
CA HIS A 583 3.35 -8.89 24.21
C HIS A 583 2.29 -8.91 25.34
N GLY A 584 2.56 -8.22 26.45
CA GLY A 584 1.74 -8.24 27.68
C GLY A 584 0.49 -7.33 27.67
N GLY A 585 0.06 -6.81 26.53
CA GLY A 585 -1.00 -5.81 26.40
C GLY A 585 -2.40 -6.22 26.91
N THR A 586 -3.20 -5.22 27.28
CA THR A 586 -4.52 -5.38 27.92
C THR A 586 -5.60 -5.94 26.99
N THR A 587 -5.55 -5.62 25.69
CA THR A 587 -6.50 -6.12 24.68
C THR A 587 -6.08 -7.45 24.07
N THR A 588 -4.78 -7.68 23.89
CA THR A 588 -4.24 -8.81 23.11
C THR A 588 -4.13 -10.13 23.87
N ASN A 589 -4.29 -10.12 25.20
CA ASN A 589 -4.19 -11.31 26.05
C ASN A 589 -5.54 -11.87 26.57
N LEU A 590 -6.69 -11.30 26.15
CA LEU A 590 -8.00 -11.79 26.54
C LEU A 590 -8.34 -13.10 25.81
N GLY A 591 -7.99 -14.23 26.44
CA GLY A 591 -8.17 -15.58 25.89
C GLY A 591 -9.63 -16.07 25.80
N ALA A 592 -10.60 -15.26 26.22
CA ALA A 592 -12.03 -15.52 26.07
C ALA A 592 -12.69 -14.41 25.23
N ALA A 593 -13.39 -14.77 24.16
CA ALA A 593 -14.09 -13.82 23.29
C ALA A 593 -15.11 -12.97 24.06
N ASP A 594 -15.84 -13.58 25.01
CA ASP A 594 -16.78 -12.89 25.91
C ASP A 594 -16.14 -11.73 26.70
N GLU A 595 -14.85 -11.82 27.03
CA GLU A 595 -14.11 -10.77 27.75
C GLU A 595 -13.62 -9.67 26.78
N LEU A 596 -13.17 -10.05 25.59
CA LEU A 596 -12.70 -9.11 24.56
C LEU A 596 -13.85 -8.23 24.02
N ASP A 597 -15.00 -8.85 23.68
CA ASP A 597 -16.20 -8.12 23.26
C ASP A 597 -16.70 -7.18 24.38
N GLY A 598 -16.56 -7.60 25.64
CA GLY A 598 -16.84 -6.78 26.82
C GLY A 598 -15.90 -5.57 26.97
N LEU A 599 -14.60 -5.77 26.79
CA LEU A 599 -13.60 -4.69 26.87
C LEU A 599 -13.77 -3.68 25.73
N VAL A 600 -13.92 -4.15 24.49
CA VAL A 600 -14.16 -3.29 23.31
C VAL A 600 -15.43 -2.45 23.51
N LYS A 601 -16.50 -3.05 24.05
CA LYS A 601 -17.74 -2.30 24.37
C LYS A 601 -17.51 -1.22 25.44
N SER A 602 -16.71 -1.51 26.47
CA SER A 602 -16.35 -0.48 27.47
C SER A 602 -15.55 0.68 26.86
N TYR A 603 -14.75 0.42 25.83
CA TYR A 603 -14.01 1.45 25.09
C TYR A 603 -14.93 2.27 24.15
N GLU A 604 -15.91 1.63 23.49
CA GLU A 604 -16.97 2.35 22.75
C GLU A 604 -17.79 3.26 23.67
N ASP A 605 -18.21 2.76 24.83
CA ASP A 605 -19.06 3.50 25.78
C ASP A 605 -18.28 4.70 26.37
N HIS A 606 -16.99 4.53 26.72
CA HIS A 606 -16.13 5.64 27.18
C HIS A 606 -15.84 6.67 26.07
N PHE A 607 -15.62 6.23 24.82
CA PHE A 607 -15.53 7.17 23.69
C PHE A 607 -16.84 7.96 23.51
N ALA A 608 -17.99 7.29 23.65
CA ALA A 608 -19.30 7.93 23.55
C ALA A 608 -19.57 8.93 24.68
N GLU A 609 -19.05 8.70 25.89
CA GLU A 609 -19.06 9.65 27.00
C GLU A 609 -18.16 10.88 26.70
N LEU A 610 -16.91 10.67 26.25
CA LEU A 610 -15.97 11.75 25.94
C LEU A 610 -16.32 12.59 24.70
N ARG A 611 -16.99 12.00 23.70
CA ARG A 611 -17.28 12.66 22.41
C ARG A 611 -18.75 12.94 22.15
N GLY A 612 -19.66 12.46 23.01
CA GLY A 612 -21.12 12.61 22.85
C GLY A 612 -21.70 11.84 21.66
N ARG A 613 -20.91 10.98 21.01
CA ARG A 613 -21.26 10.17 19.83
C ARG A 613 -20.42 8.90 19.81
N ARG A 614 -20.89 7.86 19.11
CA ARG A 614 -20.04 6.72 18.77
C ARG A 614 -18.96 7.11 17.76
N PHE A 615 -17.85 6.36 17.78
CA PHE A 615 -16.78 6.47 16.80
C PHE A 615 -17.30 6.21 15.37
N GLN A 616 -16.77 6.94 14.39
CA GLN A 616 -17.06 6.75 12.96
C GLN A 616 -15.78 6.97 12.15
N VAL A 617 -15.62 6.23 11.05
CA VAL A 617 -14.52 6.47 10.10
C VAL A 617 -14.99 7.51 9.07
N PRO A 618 -14.30 8.65 8.90
CA PRO A 618 -14.64 9.61 7.87
C PRO A 618 -14.54 8.97 6.47
N PRO A 619 -15.57 9.08 5.60
CA PRO A 619 -15.51 8.50 4.26
C PRO A 619 -14.53 9.27 3.39
N GLN A 620 -13.35 8.70 3.18
CA GLN A 620 -12.24 9.34 2.46
C GLN A 620 -11.89 8.63 1.16
N ARG A 621 -11.28 9.38 0.24
CA ARG A 621 -10.59 8.80 -0.92
C ARG A 621 -9.29 8.17 -0.45
N ALA A 622 -9.10 6.88 -0.71
CA ALA A 622 -7.84 6.21 -0.40
C ALA A 622 -6.76 6.58 -1.43
N HIS A 623 -5.62 7.08 -0.95
CA HIS A 623 -4.41 7.29 -1.73
C HIS A 623 -3.38 6.21 -1.38
N TYR A 624 -2.46 5.92 -2.29
CA TYR A 624 -1.52 4.81 -2.15
C TYR A 624 -0.11 5.19 -2.60
N VAL A 625 0.90 4.73 -1.88
CA VAL A 625 2.32 4.96 -2.19
C VAL A 625 3.09 3.64 -2.06
N GLY A 626 4.13 3.43 -2.88
CA GLY A 626 4.87 2.16 -2.91
C GLY A 626 4.39 1.18 -3.98
N SER A 627 4.62 -0.12 -3.77
CA SER A 627 4.31 -1.19 -4.74
C SER A 627 4.28 -2.54 -4.03
N LEU A 628 3.63 -3.57 -4.59
CA LEU A 628 3.57 -4.90 -3.97
C LEU A 628 4.74 -5.81 -4.43
N PRO A 629 5.85 -5.94 -3.66
CA PRO A 629 6.88 -6.94 -3.91
C PRO A 629 6.32 -8.37 -3.73
N PRO A 630 6.93 -9.41 -4.33
CA PRO A 630 6.35 -10.75 -4.35
C PRO A 630 5.87 -11.33 -3.00
N PRO A 631 6.57 -11.17 -1.86
CA PRO A 631 6.08 -11.64 -0.55
C PRO A 631 4.78 -10.96 -0.11
N ALA A 632 4.63 -9.66 -0.43
CA ALA A 632 3.54 -8.80 -0.01
C ALA A 632 2.30 -8.87 -0.93
N ARG A 633 2.35 -9.54 -2.09
CA ARG A 633 1.24 -9.59 -3.07
C ARG A 633 -0.05 -10.31 -2.62
N ARG A 634 -0.16 -10.65 -1.34
CA ARG A 634 -1.36 -11.28 -0.74
C ARG A 634 -2.49 -10.27 -0.64
N THR A 635 -3.50 -10.40 -1.49
CA THR A 635 -4.77 -9.67 -1.37
C THR A 635 -5.81 -10.60 -0.75
N ARG A 636 -6.11 -10.37 0.54
CA ARG A 636 -6.88 -11.26 1.44
C ARG A 636 -6.15 -12.56 1.78
N ALA A 637 -6.65 -13.24 2.80
CA ALA A 637 -6.11 -14.49 3.36
C ALA A 637 -6.33 -15.70 2.43
N ARG A 638 -5.49 -15.83 1.38
CA ARG A 638 -5.37 -17.04 0.54
C ARG A 638 -3.95 -17.18 -0.03
N ARG A 639 -3.34 -18.35 0.20
CA ARG A 639 -2.18 -18.95 -0.51
C ARG A 639 -0.86 -18.15 -0.46
N MET A 640 0.30 -18.71 -0.07
CA MET A 640 0.66 -20.14 -0.17
C MET A 640 1.88 -20.60 0.66
N SER A 641 2.60 -19.72 1.39
CA SER A 641 3.86 -20.10 2.07
C SER A 641 3.70 -20.60 3.51
N SER A 642 2.63 -20.19 4.21
CA SER A 642 2.44 -20.42 5.65
C SER A 642 2.56 -21.90 6.02
N ALA A 643 1.95 -22.79 5.23
CA ALA A 643 1.98 -24.24 5.45
C ALA A 643 3.38 -24.88 5.49
N GLU A 644 4.37 -24.32 4.80
CA GLU A 644 5.74 -24.86 4.79
C GLU A 644 6.60 -24.25 5.90
N SER A 645 6.45 -22.94 6.15
CA SER A 645 7.09 -22.27 7.29
C SER A 645 6.64 -22.91 8.61
N PHE A 646 5.34 -22.88 8.93
CA PHE A 646 4.82 -23.47 10.17
C PHE A 646 5.17 -24.95 10.36
N ARG A 647 5.31 -25.73 9.26
CA ARG A 647 5.75 -27.13 9.31
C ARG A 647 7.23 -27.26 9.70
N ALA A 648 8.12 -26.46 9.12
CA ALA A 648 9.55 -26.55 9.38
C ALA A 648 9.99 -25.84 10.69
N ALA A 649 9.23 -24.87 11.21
CA ALA A 649 9.44 -24.32 12.57
C ALA A 649 9.22 -25.36 13.70
N HIS A 650 8.62 -26.51 13.37
CA HIS A 650 8.38 -27.64 14.26
C HIS A 650 9.36 -28.82 14.08
N ALA A 651 10.41 -28.67 13.27
CA ALA A 651 11.25 -29.79 12.82
C ALA A 651 12.49 -30.23 13.68
N PRO A 652 12.58 -30.06 15.03
CA PRO A 652 13.65 -30.72 15.81
C PRO A 652 13.48 -32.23 16.04
N ALA A 653 12.27 -32.79 15.91
CA ALA A 653 11.93 -34.10 16.49
C ALA A 653 11.06 -35.00 15.59
N ALA A 654 11.61 -35.46 14.46
CA ALA A 654 10.93 -36.40 13.56
C ALA A 654 10.57 -37.76 14.22
N ASP A 655 11.32 -38.17 15.25
CA ASP A 655 11.19 -39.49 15.90
C ASP A 655 10.19 -39.53 17.07
N ARG A 656 9.44 -38.44 17.33
CA ARG A 656 8.50 -38.36 18.47
C ARG A 656 7.18 -37.69 18.07
N ARG A 657 6.10 -38.11 18.73
CA ARG A 657 4.81 -37.40 18.66
C ARG A 657 4.99 -36.00 19.28
N PRO A 658 4.49 -34.91 18.67
CA PRO A 658 4.43 -33.59 19.28
C PRO A 658 3.77 -33.64 20.66
N VAL A 659 4.38 -32.94 21.64
CA VAL A 659 3.87 -32.82 23.01
C VAL A 659 3.18 -31.48 23.25
N ASP A 660 3.63 -30.43 22.55
CA ASP A 660 3.04 -29.09 22.60
C ASP A 660 1.93 -28.95 21.55
N PRO A 661 0.82 -28.25 21.84
CA PRO A 661 -0.20 -27.95 20.85
C PRO A 661 0.35 -27.00 19.78
N MET A 662 -0.17 -27.13 18.56
CA MET A 662 -0.01 -26.12 17.51
C MET A 662 -1.39 -25.72 16.98
N PRO A 663 -1.72 -24.42 16.88
CA PRO A 663 -2.89 -23.98 16.14
C PRO A 663 -2.70 -24.31 14.65
N VAL A 664 -3.79 -24.69 13.98
CA VAL A 664 -3.83 -24.76 12.52
C VAL A 664 -3.94 -23.33 11.99
N PRO A 665 -3.08 -22.87 11.06
CA PRO A 665 -3.21 -21.54 10.46
C PRO A 665 -4.61 -21.30 9.89
N GLU A 666 -5.16 -20.12 10.18
CA GLU A 666 -6.56 -19.75 9.91
C GLU A 666 -6.89 -19.90 8.41
N GLU A 667 -5.98 -19.46 7.55
CA GLU A 667 -6.03 -19.64 6.09
C GLU A 667 -6.19 -21.10 5.68
N LEU A 668 -5.48 -22.03 6.35
CA LEU A 668 -5.47 -23.45 6.00
C LEU A 668 -6.73 -24.17 6.48
N GLY A 669 -7.32 -23.75 7.61
CA GLY A 669 -8.65 -24.20 8.03
C GLY A 669 -9.73 -23.75 7.04
N ALA A 670 -9.68 -22.48 6.62
CA ALA A 670 -10.59 -21.93 5.61
C ALA A 670 -10.44 -22.61 4.24
N GLU A 671 -9.20 -22.84 3.77
CA GLU A 671 -8.94 -23.53 2.49
C GLU A 671 -9.30 -25.02 2.54
N PHE A 672 -9.07 -25.71 3.66
CA PHE A 672 -9.51 -27.09 3.83
C PHE A 672 -11.04 -27.19 3.86
N SER A 673 -11.72 -26.25 4.51
CA SER A 673 -13.19 -26.17 4.54
C SER A 673 -13.78 -25.88 3.16
N ASP A 674 -13.20 -24.94 2.40
CA ASP A 674 -13.56 -24.63 1.00
C ASP A 674 -13.36 -25.85 0.08
N ALA A 675 -12.23 -26.56 0.22
CA ALA A 675 -11.95 -27.78 -0.54
C ALA A 675 -12.90 -28.94 -0.17
N PHE A 676 -13.18 -29.16 1.12
CA PHE A 676 -14.09 -30.20 1.58
C PHE A 676 -15.53 -29.91 1.16
N TRP A 677 -15.99 -28.65 1.24
CA TRP A 677 -17.30 -28.25 0.73
C TRP A 677 -17.42 -28.50 -0.78
N ARG A 678 -16.41 -28.10 -1.57
CA ARG A 678 -16.38 -28.33 -3.04
C ARG A 678 -16.28 -29.80 -3.45
N SER A 679 -15.77 -30.67 -2.58
CA SER A 679 -15.72 -32.12 -2.85
C SER A 679 -17.11 -32.76 -2.94
N GLY A 680 -18.12 -32.16 -2.29
CA GLY A 680 -19.45 -32.73 -2.15
C GLY A 680 -19.54 -33.94 -1.19
N GLU A 681 -18.43 -34.39 -0.59
CA GLU A 681 -18.44 -35.57 0.30
C GLU A 681 -19.24 -35.35 1.59
N TRP A 682 -19.46 -34.09 1.99
CA TRP A 682 -20.39 -33.73 3.06
C TRP A 682 -21.85 -34.11 2.76
N HIS A 683 -22.24 -34.26 1.49
CA HIS A 683 -23.53 -34.85 1.13
C HIS A 683 -23.62 -36.35 1.48
N ARG A 684 -22.46 -37.04 1.61
CA ARG A 684 -22.34 -38.43 2.03
C ARG A 684 -22.05 -38.59 3.53
N THR A 685 -22.07 -37.53 4.33
CA THR A 685 -22.07 -37.64 5.79
C THR A 685 -23.38 -38.30 6.23
N MET A 686 -23.32 -39.54 6.72
CA MET A 686 -24.49 -40.32 7.15
C MET A 686 -24.48 -40.53 8.66
N TRP A 687 -25.65 -40.44 9.30
CA TRP A 687 -25.89 -40.95 10.65
C TRP A 687 -26.95 -42.05 10.61
N LEU A 688 -26.62 -43.24 11.13
CA LEU A 688 -27.49 -44.42 11.17
C LEU A 688 -28.23 -44.72 9.83
N GLY A 689 -27.55 -44.46 8.71
CA GLY A 689 -28.10 -44.70 7.36
C GLY A 689 -28.90 -43.55 6.74
N ARG A 690 -29.06 -42.40 7.42
CA ARG A 690 -29.69 -41.18 6.86
C ARG A 690 -28.66 -40.04 6.70
N ALA A 691 -28.77 -39.26 5.64
CA ALA A 691 -27.83 -38.16 5.35
C ALA A 691 -28.03 -36.99 6.33
N THR A 692 -26.94 -36.46 6.88
CA THR A 692 -26.96 -35.26 7.73
C THR A 692 -26.78 -33.97 6.93
N HIS A 693 -26.04 -34.04 5.81
CA HIS A 693 -25.60 -32.88 5.02
C HIS A 693 -24.84 -31.85 5.86
N LYS A 694 -23.90 -32.31 6.70
CA LYS A 694 -23.03 -31.48 7.56
C LYS A 694 -21.58 -31.93 7.49
N ALA A 695 -20.65 -31.06 7.88
CA ALA A 695 -19.30 -31.52 8.21
C ALA A 695 -19.35 -32.43 9.47
N PRO A 696 -18.55 -33.52 9.52
CA PRO A 696 -18.54 -34.41 10.68
C PRO A 696 -18.14 -33.71 12.00
N THR A 697 -17.35 -32.64 11.91
CA THR A 697 -16.88 -31.82 13.03
C THR A 697 -17.97 -30.93 13.62
N ASP A 698 -18.87 -30.36 12.80
CA ASP A 698 -20.03 -29.60 13.30
C ASP A 698 -20.94 -30.50 14.15
N LEU A 699 -21.14 -31.76 13.73
CA LEU A 699 -21.91 -32.75 14.49
C LEU A 699 -21.25 -33.06 15.84
N LEU A 700 -19.91 -33.12 15.90
CA LEU A 700 -19.18 -33.30 17.16
C LEU A 700 -19.34 -32.08 18.08
N ALA A 701 -19.26 -30.86 17.55
CA ALA A 701 -19.57 -29.64 18.30
C ALA A 701 -21.01 -29.62 18.83
N TYR A 702 -21.99 -30.10 18.04
CA TYR A 702 -23.38 -30.24 18.50
C TYR A 702 -23.51 -31.27 19.64
N GLN A 703 -22.78 -32.38 19.57
CA GLN A 703 -22.73 -33.38 20.64
C GLN A 703 -22.13 -32.79 21.92
N GLU A 704 -21.04 -32.03 21.81
CA GLU A 704 -20.41 -31.34 22.95
C GLU A 704 -21.36 -30.31 23.57
N LEU A 705 -22.08 -29.52 22.76
CA LEU A 705 -23.11 -28.60 23.25
C LEU A 705 -24.25 -29.31 23.98
N ILE A 706 -24.83 -30.37 23.40
CA ILE A 706 -25.92 -31.13 24.04
C ILE A 706 -25.45 -31.74 25.37
N PHE A 707 -24.24 -32.30 25.42
CA PHE A 707 -23.67 -32.86 26.64
C PHE A 707 -23.38 -31.78 27.71
N ARG A 708 -22.76 -30.65 27.32
CA ARG A 708 -22.39 -29.52 28.19
C ARG A 708 -23.61 -28.82 28.78
N LEU A 709 -24.65 -28.60 27.99
CA LEU A 709 -25.84 -27.82 28.37
C LEU A 709 -26.95 -28.68 29.00
N ARG A 710 -27.02 -29.97 28.63
CA ARG A 710 -28.16 -30.89 28.88
C ARG A 710 -29.50 -30.18 28.63
N PRO A 711 -29.76 -29.70 27.39
CA PRO A 711 -30.93 -28.87 27.10
C PRO A 711 -32.22 -29.68 27.18
N ASP A 712 -33.32 -29.03 27.54
CA ASP A 712 -34.65 -29.66 27.62
C ASP A 712 -35.25 -29.85 26.22
N TRP A 713 -34.89 -28.98 25.29
CA TRP A 713 -35.20 -29.08 23.87
C TRP A 713 -34.00 -28.66 23.00
N VAL A 714 -33.82 -29.35 21.88
CA VAL A 714 -33.01 -28.89 20.75
C VAL A 714 -33.98 -28.51 19.63
N VAL A 715 -34.06 -27.22 19.29
CA VAL A 715 -34.93 -26.72 18.22
C VAL A 715 -34.08 -26.54 16.97
N GLU A 716 -34.31 -27.34 15.94
CA GLU A 716 -33.63 -27.21 14.65
C GLU A 716 -34.59 -26.75 13.54
N THR A 717 -34.07 -25.96 12.60
CA THR A 717 -34.82 -25.49 11.42
C THR A 717 -34.19 -26.03 10.13
N ARG A 718 -34.99 -26.12 9.05
CA ARG A 718 -34.61 -26.79 7.78
C ARG A 718 -34.25 -28.26 8.03
N THR A 719 -35.26 -29.13 8.18
CA THR A 719 -35.07 -30.56 8.49
C THR A 719 -34.25 -31.30 7.42
N GLY A 720 -34.35 -30.87 6.15
CA GLY A 720 -33.59 -31.45 5.04
C GLY A 720 -33.84 -32.96 4.90
N ALA A 721 -32.77 -33.77 4.92
CA ALA A 721 -32.86 -35.24 4.86
C ALA A 721 -33.14 -35.92 6.22
N GLY A 722 -33.33 -35.15 7.30
CA GLY A 722 -33.70 -35.66 8.63
C GLY A 722 -32.59 -36.36 9.42
N GLY A 723 -31.43 -36.65 8.82
CA GLY A 723 -30.30 -37.28 9.52
C GLY A 723 -29.70 -36.40 10.62
N ARG A 724 -29.76 -35.06 10.51
CA ARG A 724 -29.37 -34.13 11.58
C ARG A 724 -30.30 -34.26 12.80
N ALA A 725 -31.63 -34.23 12.59
CA ALA A 725 -32.61 -34.43 13.66
C ALA A 725 -32.42 -35.80 14.36
N LEU A 726 -32.15 -36.86 13.59
CA LEU A 726 -31.85 -38.20 14.12
C LEU A 726 -30.54 -38.23 14.91
N PHE A 727 -29.48 -37.54 14.45
CA PHE A 727 -28.22 -37.39 15.18
C PHE A 727 -28.45 -36.72 16.53
N LEU A 728 -29.06 -35.53 16.54
CA LEU A 728 -29.34 -34.76 17.77
C LEU A 728 -30.17 -35.59 18.75
N ALA A 729 -31.20 -36.29 18.26
CA ALA A 729 -32.04 -37.16 19.08
C ALA A 729 -31.30 -38.39 19.64
N SER A 730 -30.34 -38.94 18.90
CA SER A 730 -29.46 -40.03 19.36
C SER A 730 -28.57 -39.57 20.51
N ILE A 731 -28.04 -38.34 20.46
CA ILE A 731 -27.27 -37.78 21.59
C ILE A 731 -28.18 -37.55 22.80
N CYS A 732 -29.40 -37.04 22.59
CA CYS A 732 -30.40 -36.87 23.66
C CYS A 732 -30.78 -38.19 24.36
N ASP A 733 -30.81 -39.32 23.63
CA ASP A 733 -30.95 -40.65 24.23
C ASP A 733 -29.71 -41.07 25.02
N LEU A 734 -28.51 -40.90 24.46
CA LEU A 734 -27.25 -41.26 25.13
C LEU A 734 -27.01 -40.51 26.45
N ILE A 735 -27.53 -39.29 26.59
CA ILE A 735 -27.44 -38.51 27.84
C ILE A 735 -28.68 -38.61 28.74
N ASP A 736 -29.70 -39.36 28.30
CA ASP A 736 -31.08 -39.39 28.81
C ASP A 736 -31.63 -38.01 29.18
N ASN A 737 -31.62 -37.06 28.23
CA ASN A 737 -32.16 -35.72 28.42
C ASN A 737 -32.49 -35.07 27.09
N GLY A 738 -33.51 -34.22 27.09
CA GLY A 738 -33.86 -33.40 25.94
C GLY A 738 -34.72 -34.12 24.90
N ARG A 739 -35.28 -33.31 23.99
CA ARG A 739 -36.10 -33.71 22.83
C ARG A 739 -35.75 -32.82 21.65
N VAL A 740 -35.96 -33.27 20.42
CA VAL A 740 -35.72 -32.49 19.21
C VAL A 740 -37.05 -31.98 18.66
N LEU A 741 -37.13 -30.67 18.38
CA LEU A 741 -38.22 -30.08 17.58
C LEU A 741 -37.62 -29.66 16.24
N SER A 742 -38.08 -30.24 15.14
CA SER A 742 -37.59 -29.92 13.78
C SER A 742 -38.66 -29.19 12.97
N ILE A 743 -38.27 -28.04 12.40
CA ILE A 743 -39.18 -27.06 11.79
C ILE A 743 -38.83 -26.81 10.31
N ASP A 744 -39.76 -27.08 9.39
CA ASP A 744 -39.60 -26.87 7.95
C ASP A 744 -40.94 -26.61 7.24
N ASP A 745 -40.96 -25.80 6.18
CA ASP A 745 -42.12 -25.65 5.31
C ASP A 745 -42.23 -26.80 4.27
N TYR A 746 -41.09 -27.40 3.92
CA TYR A 746 -40.99 -28.56 3.03
C TYR A 746 -41.01 -29.87 3.84
N PRO A 747 -42.09 -30.68 3.76
CA PRO A 747 -42.18 -31.92 4.53
C PRO A 747 -41.31 -33.02 3.94
N LEU A 748 -40.60 -33.75 4.80
CA LEU A 748 -39.94 -35.01 4.44
C LEU A 748 -40.96 -36.05 3.96
N ALA A 749 -40.62 -36.75 2.87
CA ALA A 749 -41.42 -37.87 2.37
C ALA A 749 -41.27 -39.14 3.25
N ASP A 750 -40.12 -39.30 3.90
CA ASP A 750 -39.80 -40.38 4.84
C ASP A 750 -38.98 -39.79 6.01
N PRO A 751 -39.64 -39.18 7.02
CA PRO A 751 -38.97 -38.66 8.20
C PRO A 751 -38.53 -39.79 9.13
N PRO A 752 -37.34 -39.72 9.78
CA PRO A 752 -36.96 -40.70 10.79
C PRO A 752 -37.95 -40.74 11.96
N ASP A 753 -38.60 -41.90 12.14
CA ASP A 753 -39.41 -42.17 13.33
C ASP A 753 -38.51 -42.35 14.56
N HIS A 754 -38.75 -41.56 15.61
CA HIS A 754 -37.94 -41.55 16.82
C HIS A 754 -38.69 -40.86 17.98
N PRO A 755 -38.79 -41.46 19.18
CA PRO A 755 -39.66 -40.95 20.26
C PRO A 755 -39.25 -39.57 20.80
N ARG A 756 -37.98 -39.19 20.64
CA ARG A 756 -37.49 -37.85 21.02
C ARG A 756 -37.70 -36.76 19.96
N ILE A 757 -38.08 -37.08 18.72
CA ILE A 757 -38.28 -36.08 17.66
C ILE A 757 -39.75 -35.67 17.57
N ALA A 758 -40.01 -34.38 17.44
CA ALA A 758 -41.28 -33.79 17.03
C ALA A 758 -41.07 -32.96 15.75
N TYR A 759 -41.98 -33.08 14.80
CA TYR A 759 -41.95 -32.32 13.54
C TYR A 759 -43.03 -31.24 13.53
N LEU A 760 -42.65 -30.01 13.17
CA LEU A 760 -43.56 -28.88 13.00
C LEU A 760 -43.46 -28.36 11.57
N ARG A 761 -44.56 -28.47 10.81
CA ARG A 761 -44.59 -27.94 9.44
C ARG A 761 -44.91 -26.44 9.44
N GLY A 762 -43.95 -25.63 9.00
CA GLY A 762 -44.09 -24.18 8.86
C GLY A 762 -42.77 -23.49 8.53
N ASP A 763 -42.86 -22.35 7.84
CA ASP A 763 -41.71 -21.50 7.52
C ASP A 763 -41.05 -21.01 8.83
N PRO A 764 -39.76 -21.31 9.08
CA PRO A 764 -39.06 -20.87 10.28
C PRO A 764 -39.00 -19.34 10.47
N ALA A 765 -39.08 -18.56 9.39
CA ALA A 765 -39.10 -17.10 9.45
C ALA A 765 -40.47 -16.52 9.88
N ALA A 766 -41.55 -17.31 9.85
CA ALA A 766 -42.89 -16.83 10.16
C ALA A 766 -43.25 -16.94 11.66
N GLU A 767 -43.74 -15.85 12.25
CA GLU A 767 -44.14 -15.74 13.67
C GLU A 767 -45.12 -16.85 14.12
N ARG A 768 -46.04 -17.28 13.25
CA ARG A 768 -46.96 -18.40 13.51
C ARG A 768 -46.25 -19.72 13.84
N SER A 769 -45.09 -19.94 13.22
CA SER A 769 -44.24 -21.11 13.46
C SER A 769 -43.51 -20.98 14.78
N ALA A 770 -43.05 -19.77 15.11
CA ALA A 770 -42.44 -19.41 16.40
C ALA A 770 -43.41 -19.61 17.58
N ALA A 771 -44.64 -19.11 17.44
CA ALA A 771 -45.70 -19.29 18.44
C ALA A 771 -46.00 -20.78 18.67
N ARG A 772 -46.21 -21.56 17.60
CA ARG A 772 -46.48 -23.00 17.73
C ARG A 772 -45.29 -23.80 18.24
N ALA A 773 -44.05 -23.40 17.93
CA ALA A 773 -42.86 -23.97 18.54
C ALA A 773 -42.80 -23.67 20.04
N SER A 774 -43.12 -22.44 20.44
CA SER A 774 -43.16 -22.00 21.84
C SER A 774 -44.22 -22.74 22.67
N GLU A 775 -45.36 -23.08 22.07
CA GLU A 775 -46.37 -23.96 22.67
C GLU A 775 -45.88 -25.41 22.89
N ILE A 776 -45.04 -25.93 21.99
CA ILE A 776 -44.48 -27.29 22.06
C ILE A 776 -43.31 -27.37 23.05
N VAL A 777 -42.41 -26.37 23.00
CA VAL A 777 -41.21 -26.26 23.83
C VAL A 777 -41.57 -25.89 25.28
N GLY A 778 -42.51 -24.96 25.44
CA GLY A 778 -42.97 -24.43 26.73
C GLY A 778 -42.10 -23.29 27.26
N ALA A 779 -42.74 -22.23 27.79
CA ALA A 779 -42.13 -20.96 28.18
C ALA A 779 -41.17 -20.99 29.40
N ARG A 780 -40.63 -22.16 29.75
CA ARG A 780 -39.61 -22.36 30.81
C ARG A 780 -38.54 -23.39 30.43
N ALA A 781 -38.61 -24.00 29.25
CA ALA A 781 -37.62 -24.98 28.83
C ALA A 781 -36.29 -24.31 28.42
N ARG A 782 -35.18 -24.99 28.70
CA ARG A 782 -33.84 -24.53 28.32
C ARG A 782 -33.53 -25.05 26.91
N ALA A 783 -33.74 -24.23 25.88
CA ALA A 783 -33.47 -24.64 24.51
C ALA A 783 -32.00 -24.46 24.09
N LEU A 784 -31.53 -25.37 23.26
CA LEU A 784 -30.46 -25.15 22.28
C LEU A 784 -31.15 -24.93 20.93
N VAL A 785 -30.79 -23.88 20.18
CA VAL A 785 -31.39 -23.59 18.86
C VAL A 785 -30.35 -23.78 17.76
N ILE A 786 -30.71 -24.42 16.65
CA ILE A 786 -29.87 -24.64 15.47
C ILE A 786 -30.64 -24.15 14.23
N LEU A 787 -30.25 -22.98 13.71
CA LEU A 787 -30.90 -22.34 12.58
C LEU A 787 -30.26 -22.83 11.27
N GLY A 788 -30.97 -23.68 10.55
CA GLY A 788 -30.57 -24.15 9.22
C GLY A 788 -30.60 -23.03 8.17
N ALA A 789 -29.85 -23.24 7.09
CA ALA A 789 -29.55 -22.21 6.10
C ALA A 789 -30.77 -21.44 5.56
N ALA A 790 -30.62 -20.12 5.50
CA ALA A 790 -31.56 -19.18 4.90
C ALA A 790 -30.81 -17.92 4.44
N VAL A 791 -31.43 -17.12 3.58
CA VAL A 791 -30.91 -15.78 3.25
C VAL A 791 -31.01 -14.85 4.46
N GLY A 792 -30.07 -13.92 4.61
CA GLY A 792 -29.91 -13.02 5.76
C GLY A 792 -31.21 -12.47 6.38
N PRO A 793 -32.16 -11.91 5.62
CA PRO A 793 -33.45 -11.45 6.17
C PRO A 793 -34.30 -12.55 6.81
N GLN A 794 -34.37 -13.74 6.21
CA GLN A 794 -35.05 -14.90 6.77
C GLN A 794 -34.30 -15.47 7.97
N MET A 795 -32.96 -15.45 7.95
CA MET A 795 -32.12 -15.88 9.08
C MET A 795 -32.32 -14.97 10.30
N ILE A 796 -32.35 -13.64 10.12
CA ILE A 796 -32.64 -12.68 11.20
C ILE A 796 -34.07 -12.85 11.74
N ALA A 797 -35.06 -13.10 10.86
CA ALA A 797 -36.43 -13.39 11.30
C ALA A 797 -36.51 -14.68 12.13
N ALA A 798 -35.88 -15.78 11.66
CA ALA A 798 -35.81 -17.04 12.40
C ALA A 798 -35.04 -16.89 13.72
N PHE A 799 -33.95 -16.11 13.75
CA PHE A 799 -33.24 -15.78 14.99
C PHE A 799 -34.18 -15.10 16.00
N ARG A 800 -34.85 -14.02 15.61
CA ARG A 800 -35.78 -13.28 16.51
C ARG A 800 -36.97 -14.14 16.96
N ASN A 801 -37.41 -15.08 16.13
CA ASN A 801 -38.46 -16.06 16.44
C ASN A 801 -38.05 -17.07 17.54
N TYR A 802 -36.80 -17.54 17.56
CA TYR A 802 -36.38 -18.67 18.40
C TYR A 802 -35.36 -18.33 19.51
N ALA A 803 -34.62 -17.22 19.40
CA ALA A 803 -33.71 -16.75 20.44
C ALA A 803 -34.37 -16.55 21.82
N PRO A 804 -35.65 -16.15 21.96
CA PRO A 804 -36.34 -16.10 23.26
C PRO A 804 -36.46 -17.45 23.99
N LEU A 805 -36.28 -18.58 23.30
CA LEU A 805 -36.28 -19.93 23.90
C LEU A 805 -34.92 -20.31 24.50
N VAL A 806 -33.86 -19.59 24.15
CA VAL A 806 -32.48 -19.86 24.59
C VAL A 806 -32.21 -19.09 25.89
N PRO A 807 -31.92 -19.77 27.02
CA PRO A 807 -31.52 -19.11 28.26
C PRO A 807 -30.06 -18.66 28.21
N VAL A 808 -29.68 -17.73 29.09
CA VAL A 808 -28.28 -17.28 29.27
C VAL A 808 -27.36 -18.48 29.53
N GLY A 809 -26.21 -18.50 28.86
CA GLY A 809 -25.27 -19.62 28.87
C GLY A 809 -25.59 -20.75 27.89
N SER A 810 -26.79 -20.79 27.30
CA SER A 810 -27.13 -21.65 26.16
C SER A 810 -26.85 -20.94 24.82
N TYR A 811 -27.17 -21.61 23.71
CA TYR A 811 -26.66 -21.26 22.38
C TYR A 811 -27.75 -21.15 21.31
N VAL A 812 -27.53 -20.23 20.37
CA VAL A 812 -28.05 -20.32 19.00
C VAL A 812 -26.87 -20.68 18.10
N VAL A 813 -27.01 -21.73 17.30
CA VAL A 813 -26.09 -22.01 16.18
C VAL A 813 -26.72 -21.49 14.89
N VAL A 814 -26.00 -20.66 14.15
CA VAL A 814 -26.37 -20.24 12.80
C VAL A 814 -25.59 -21.10 11.80
N GLU A 815 -26.29 -21.93 11.03
CA GLU A 815 -25.64 -22.87 10.11
C GLU A 815 -25.23 -22.25 8.76
N GLU A 816 -24.26 -22.89 8.11
CA GLU A 816 -23.82 -22.59 6.73
C GLU A 816 -23.30 -21.15 6.54
N THR A 817 -22.65 -20.57 7.57
CA THR A 817 -21.94 -19.28 7.44
C THR A 817 -20.84 -19.35 6.38
N ILE A 818 -20.27 -20.54 6.16
CA ILE A 818 -19.28 -20.85 5.11
C ILE A 818 -19.72 -20.41 3.69
N LEU A 819 -21.04 -20.32 3.43
CA LEU A 819 -21.60 -19.85 2.15
C LEU A 819 -21.09 -18.45 1.75
N ALA A 820 -20.71 -17.61 2.72
CA ALA A 820 -20.06 -16.33 2.47
C ALA A 820 -18.76 -16.44 1.65
N THR A 821 -18.02 -17.54 1.83
CA THR A 821 -16.73 -17.79 1.21
C THR A 821 -16.84 -18.74 0.02
N VAL A 822 -17.66 -19.81 0.11
CA VAL A 822 -17.72 -20.85 -0.94
C VAL A 822 -18.67 -20.51 -2.08
N TRP A 823 -19.73 -19.73 -1.81
CA TRP A 823 -20.78 -19.38 -2.78
C TRP A 823 -21.15 -17.87 -2.73
N PRO A 824 -20.29 -16.96 -3.23
CA PRO A 824 -20.57 -15.51 -3.21
C PRO A 824 -21.89 -15.10 -3.89
N GLY A 825 -22.36 -15.87 -4.87
CA GLY A 825 -23.66 -15.67 -5.54
C GLY A 825 -24.90 -15.99 -4.69
N PHE A 826 -24.77 -16.42 -3.42
CA PHE A 826 -25.89 -16.69 -2.51
C PHE A 826 -26.60 -15.42 -2.00
N GLY A 827 -25.99 -14.24 -2.20
CA GLY A 827 -26.52 -12.96 -1.71
C GLY A 827 -26.16 -12.69 -0.26
N SER A 828 -27.04 -12.05 0.53
CA SER A 828 -26.80 -11.84 1.96
C SER A 828 -26.79 -13.17 2.71
N THR A 829 -25.62 -13.62 3.15
CA THR A 829 -25.38 -14.95 3.72
C THR A 829 -25.67 -15.04 5.23
N PRO A 830 -25.72 -16.25 5.82
CA PRO A 830 -25.87 -16.42 7.27
C PRO A 830 -24.77 -15.70 8.09
N ALA A 831 -23.55 -15.60 7.59
CA ALA A 831 -22.46 -14.85 8.24
C ALA A 831 -22.78 -13.35 8.42
N ALA A 832 -23.49 -12.74 7.45
CA ALA A 832 -23.93 -11.35 7.55
C ALA A 832 -25.10 -11.16 8.54
N ALA A 833 -25.84 -12.22 8.86
CA ALA A 833 -26.81 -12.21 9.96
C ALA A 833 -26.11 -12.38 11.32
N VAL A 834 -25.12 -13.28 11.40
CA VAL A 834 -24.28 -13.50 12.59
C VAL A 834 -23.63 -12.20 13.09
N GLN A 835 -23.09 -11.35 12.21
CA GLN A 835 -22.51 -10.07 12.64
C GLN A 835 -23.55 -9.20 13.38
N ARG A 836 -24.72 -8.98 12.77
CA ARG A 836 -25.80 -8.16 13.34
C ARG A 836 -26.30 -8.67 14.69
N ILE A 837 -26.29 -9.99 14.90
CA ILE A 837 -26.72 -10.62 16.16
C ILE A 837 -25.71 -10.33 17.29
N VAL A 838 -24.41 -10.31 16.97
CA VAL A 838 -23.36 -9.91 17.92
C VAL A 838 -23.40 -8.40 18.15
N ASP A 839 -23.65 -7.60 17.11
CA ASP A 839 -23.80 -6.14 17.22
C ASP A 839 -24.99 -5.74 18.13
N GLU A 840 -26.07 -6.53 18.19
CA GLU A 840 -27.19 -6.36 19.12
C GLU A 840 -26.77 -6.59 20.60
N GLY A 841 -25.72 -7.39 20.85
CA GLY A 841 -24.99 -7.41 22.13
C GLY A 841 -25.51 -8.34 23.24
N ASP A 842 -26.54 -9.15 22.96
CA ASP A 842 -27.05 -10.20 23.86
C ASP A 842 -26.38 -11.58 23.63
N PHE A 843 -25.62 -11.72 22.55
CA PHE A 843 -24.93 -12.94 22.13
C PHE A 843 -23.47 -12.68 21.72
N ALA A 844 -22.57 -13.59 22.04
CA ALA A 844 -21.14 -13.57 21.69
C ALA A 844 -20.70 -14.88 20.99
N ARG A 845 -19.53 -14.89 20.34
CA ARG A 845 -19.06 -16.04 19.53
C ARG A 845 -18.21 -17.03 20.35
N ASP A 846 -18.60 -18.30 20.41
CA ASP A 846 -17.80 -19.38 21.02
C ASP A 846 -16.96 -20.12 19.97
N LEU A 847 -15.83 -19.51 19.60
CA LEU A 847 -14.88 -20.09 18.63
C LEU A 847 -14.21 -21.39 19.15
N SER A 848 -14.34 -21.75 20.44
CA SER A 848 -13.76 -22.99 20.99
C SER A 848 -14.42 -24.27 20.43
N LEU A 849 -15.59 -24.11 19.81
CA LEU A 849 -16.32 -25.18 19.11
C LEU A 849 -15.80 -25.42 17.68
N GLU A 850 -15.03 -24.48 17.13
CA GLU A 850 -14.49 -24.52 15.76
C GLU A 850 -13.05 -25.07 15.68
N ARG A 851 -12.47 -25.44 16.84
CA ARG A 851 -11.09 -25.90 17.05
C ARG A 851 -10.61 -27.11 16.22
N PHE A 852 -11.48 -27.72 15.41
CA PHE A 852 -11.16 -28.81 14.49
C PHE A 852 -10.74 -28.32 13.09
N ALA A 853 -10.70 -27.00 12.85
CA ALA A 853 -10.34 -26.32 11.59
C ALA A 853 -11.24 -26.61 10.36
N LEU A 854 -12.09 -27.63 10.42
CA LEU A 854 -13.22 -27.86 9.53
C LEU A 854 -14.52 -27.47 10.25
N SER A 855 -15.26 -26.51 9.69
CA SER A 855 -16.59 -26.08 10.17
C SER A 855 -17.36 -25.46 9.02
N PHE A 856 -18.64 -25.81 8.84
CA PHE A 856 -19.53 -25.06 7.94
C PHE A 856 -20.22 -23.88 8.64
N ASN A 857 -20.07 -23.81 9.96
CA ASN A 857 -20.69 -22.86 10.86
C ASN A 857 -19.66 -21.89 11.46
N ALA A 858 -18.60 -21.55 10.73
CA ALA A 858 -17.52 -20.68 11.20
C ALA A 858 -18.04 -19.31 11.69
N GLY A 859 -17.66 -18.92 12.91
CA GLY A 859 -18.19 -17.77 13.66
C GLY A 859 -19.67 -17.87 14.07
N GLY A 860 -20.36 -18.97 13.75
CA GLY A 860 -21.81 -19.15 13.85
C GLY A 860 -22.31 -19.77 15.15
N PHE A 861 -21.42 -20.20 16.04
CA PHE A 861 -21.78 -20.68 17.37
C PHE A 861 -21.95 -19.51 18.35
N LEU A 862 -23.20 -19.10 18.61
CA LEU A 862 -23.52 -17.89 19.37
C LEU A 862 -23.99 -18.24 20.79
N ARG A 863 -23.15 -17.95 21.78
CA ARG A 863 -23.45 -18.06 23.21
C ARG A 863 -24.34 -16.90 23.64
N ARG A 864 -25.46 -17.16 24.30
CA ARG A 864 -26.28 -16.12 24.92
C ARG A 864 -25.62 -15.63 26.21
N ILE A 865 -25.36 -14.33 26.30
CA ILE A 865 -24.67 -13.69 27.44
C ILE A 865 -25.57 -12.80 28.32
N ARG A 866 -26.78 -12.44 27.86
CA ARG A 866 -27.73 -11.55 28.56
C ARG A 866 -29.18 -12.02 28.49
#